data_AF-A0A935H1K9-F1
#
_entry.id   AF-A0A935H1K9-F1
#
_cell.length_a   1.000
_cell.length_b   1.000
_cell.length_c   1.000
_cell.angle_alpha   90.00
_cell.angle_beta   90.00
_cell.angle_gamma   90.00
#
_symmetry.space_group_name_H-M   'P 1'
#
loop_
_entity.id
_entity.type
_entity.pdbx_description
1 polymer ?
#
loop_
_entity_poly.entity_id
_entity_poly.type
_entity_poly.pdbx_seq_one_letter_code
_entity_poly.pdbx_strand_id
1 'polypeptide(L)'
;MDIARRQQLQRRIKRELRSWGIAALLLVTVLAIGGSVLIDYLEHHLHNPQESSDGAPPAPRPRPVANVLRNAYFGDLHAHSALSLQANVFDVRNGPRAAYQFAKGESLALVGVADRQKLGAPLDFAAVTDQAEGIGVIRQCYDKNHSSYWSLDCMGIRYRIVLVFSNWFSSAQQSGAQLAGYNRSLCGAGGKNCVAAAQLAWQEVQAAARDHYEPGHFTTFSGFDYSPSLAQGGTLARSVIFRGEVVPANVFSAMDGFVEDLLNWLDTQCQGPCQALTIPHSPQFSWGLMFGETNSDGTPLTAANLALRARYDTLAEVFQTKGSAECAPGVDTVDGQCGFETIFPACSADESAVRPQTGQHSSRCITRAGMLRNVLKKGLQDTPKWGFNPYKLGMAGGTNGHNGTPGDTQEGNWRGHGGTSDATPAQRLGLERSLAARFGGIAPAAPNPGGLTGVWAEENTREAIWDALRRKETFATSGTRVRLRMFAGFDFPGDLHTLPEAVQLGYARGVPMGGDLAAAGPGQVPSFLVMAQRDEQSAPLQRIQVVKAWVTSGGTKEQVYDVACADGIQPDMATHQCRDNGAQVNLGNCSISPDKGATTLAATWRDPDFDPHAAAFYYLRVLENPVCRHSQHDAHTLGVEPPANVPKTIQERAWGSPIWYSGK
;
A
#
# COMPACT_ATOMS: atom_id res chain seq x y z
N MET A 1 53.39 -32.61 -74.26
CA MET A 1 52.89 -32.73 -72.88
C MET A 1 53.23 -31.47 -72.08
N ASP A 2 52.31 -30.67 -71.60
CA ASP A 2 51.38 -29.84 -72.37
C ASP A 2 51.35 -28.48 -71.66
N ILE A 3 51.66 -27.40 -72.38
CA ILE A 3 51.75 -26.02 -71.86
C ILE A 3 50.39 -25.59 -71.27
N ALA A 4 49.29 -26.13 -71.78
CA ALA A 4 47.95 -25.91 -71.27
C ALA A 4 47.78 -26.36 -69.81
N ARG A 5 48.40 -27.48 -69.41
CA ARG A 5 48.28 -28.04 -68.05
C ARG A 5 49.00 -27.18 -67.00
N ARG A 6 50.14 -26.56 -67.37
CA ARG A 6 50.87 -25.63 -66.49
C ARG A 6 50.12 -24.32 -66.28
N GLN A 7 49.51 -23.78 -67.33
CA GLN A 7 48.70 -22.56 -67.22
C GLN A 7 47.43 -22.77 -66.39
N GLN A 8 46.80 -23.94 -66.50
CA GLN A 8 45.62 -24.27 -65.71
C GLN A 8 45.95 -24.46 -64.23
N LEU A 9 47.09 -25.08 -63.90
CA LEU A 9 47.57 -25.21 -62.51
C LEU A 9 47.93 -23.84 -61.90
N GLN A 10 48.61 -22.97 -62.65
CA GLN A 10 48.93 -21.60 -62.19
C GLN A 10 47.68 -20.75 -61.95
N ARG A 11 46.65 -20.89 -62.79
CA ARG A 11 45.36 -20.19 -62.57
C ARG A 11 44.63 -20.72 -61.34
N ARG A 12 44.72 -22.03 -61.06
CA ARG A 12 44.11 -22.65 -59.87
C ARG A 12 44.82 -22.20 -58.58
N ILE A 13 46.16 -22.21 -58.59
CA ILE A 13 46.98 -21.72 -57.46
C ILE A 13 46.75 -20.22 -57.21
N LYS A 14 46.65 -19.39 -58.26
CA LYS A 14 46.32 -17.96 -58.09
C LYS A 14 44.90 -17.72 -57.56
N ARG A 15 43.93 -18.60 -57.87
CA ARG A 15 42.56 -18.52 -57.33
C ARG A 15 42.54 -18.91 -55.85
N GLU A 16 43.21 -20.00 -55.49
CA GLU A 16 43.36 -20.45 -54.10
C GLU A 16 44.09 -19.40 -53.26
N LEU A 17 45.25 -18.89 -53.71
CA LEU A 17 45.97 -17.84 -52.98
C LEU A 17 45.15 -16.55 -52.81
N ARG A 18 44.27 -16.21 -53.76
CA ARG A 18 43.32 -15.10 -53.62
C ARG A 18 42.20 -15.41 -52.63
N SER A 19 41.67 -16.64 -52.59
CA SER A 19 40.63 -17.00 -51.60
C SER A 19 41.19 -17.07 -50.18
N TRP A 20 42.41 -17.59 -50.01
CA TRP A 20 43.12 -17.58 -48.72
C TRP A 20 43.51 -16.15 -48.30
N GLY A 21 43.92 -15.29 -49.24
CA GLY A 21 44.18 -13.88 -48.98
C GLY A 21 42.93 -13.09 -48.55
N ILE A 22 41.77 -13.35 -49.18
CA ILE A 22 40.49 -12.72 -48.80
C ILE A 22 39.98 -13.26 -47.45
N ALA A 23 40.14 -14.55 -47.19
CA ALA A 23 39.77 -15.15 -45.90
C ALA A 23 40.66 -14.63 -44.75
N ALA A 24 41.96 -14.48 -44.99
CA ALA A 24 42.88 -13.87 -44.03
C ALA A 24 42.56 -12.39 -43.78
N LEU A 25 42.22 -11.64 -44.84
CA LEU A 25 41.80 -10.23 -44.69
C LEU A 25 40.52 -10.14 -43.85
N LEU A 26 39.49 -10.96 -44.14
CA LEU A 26 38.24 -11.00 -43.38
C LEU A 26 38.46 -11.40 -41.91
N LEU A 27 39.35 -12.35 -41.64
CA LEU A 27 39.68 -12.76 -40.27
C LEU A 27 40.38 -11.63 -39.49
N VAL A 28 41.30 -10.90 -40.14
CA VAL A 28 41.98 -9.73 -39.55
C VAL A 28 40.99 -8.58 -39.33
N THR A 29 40.04 -8.34 -40.24
CA THR A 29 39.02 -7.30 -40.05
C THR A 29 38.02 -7.67 -38.95
N VAL A 30 37.62 -8.95 -38.82
CA VAL A 30 36.74 -9.41 -37.73
C VAL A 30 37.45 -9.37 -36.38
N LEU A 31 38.74 -9.70 -36.32
CA LEU A 31 39.55 -9.57 -35.10
C LEU A 31 39.84 -8.11 -34.75
N ALA A 32 40.02 -7.23 -35.74
CA ALA A 32 40.17 -5.80 -35.51
C ALA A 32 38.88 -5.16 -34.99
N ILE A 33 37.72 -5.44 -35.61
CA ILE A 33 36.42 -4.92 -35.17
C ILE A 33 36.02 -5.53 -33.81
N GLY A 34 36.27 -6.82 -33.58
CA GLY A 34 36.04 -7.46 -32.29
C GLY A 34 36.96 -6.91 -31.20
N GLY A 35 38.21 -6.57 -31.54
CA GLY A 35 39.16 -5.89 -30.66
C GLY A 35 38.72 -4.47 -30.30
N SER A 36 38.28 -3.66 -31.26
CA SER A 36 37.81 -2.30 -30.98
C SER A 36 36.52 -2.29 -30.16
N VAL A 37 35.58 -3.20 -30.44
CA VAL A 37 34.32 -3.31 -29.68
C VAL A 37 34.57 -3.84 -28.27
N LEU A 38 35.56 -4.73 -28.07
CA LEU A 38 35.94 -5.20 -26.75
C LEU A 38 36.73 -4.13 -25.97
N ILE A 39 37.55 -3.32 -26.63
CA ILE A 39 38.26 -2.19 -26.02
C ILE A 39 37.28 -1.06 -25.66
N ASP A 40 36.33 -0.70 -26.52
CA ASP A 40 35.25 0.25 -26.20
C ASP A 40 34.36 -0.28 -25.06
N TYR A 41 34.02 -1.57 -25.06
CA TYR A 41 33.24 -2.19 -23.98
C TYR A 41 34.02 -2.23 -22.65
N LEU A 42 35.33 -2.47 -22.69
CA LEU A 42 36.20 -2.45 -21.50
C LEU A 42 36.48 -1.01 -21.03
N GLU A 43 36.62 -0.03 -21.93
CA GLU A 43 36.77 1.39 -21.56
C GLU A 43 35.46 1.98 -21.01
N HIS A 44 34.29 1.65 -21.57
CA HIS A 44 33.00 2.14 -21.05
C HIS A 44 32.49 1.41 -19.81
N HIS A 45 32.98 0.20 -19.48
CA HIS A 45 32.48 -0.57 -18.32
C HIS A 45 33.50 -0.86 -17.23
N LEU A 46 34.80 -0.61 -17.46
CA LEU A 46 35.84 -0.67 -16.40
C LEU A 46 36.35 0.69 -15.94
N HIS A 47 36.04 1.78 -16.66
CA HIS A 47 36.14 3.14 -16.13
C HIS A 47 34.75 3.67 -15.76
N ASN A 48 34.13 3.02 -14.77
CA ASN A 48 33.39 3.84 -13.82
C ASN A 48 34.50 4.51 -13.00
N PRO A 49 34.67 5.85 -13.03
CA PRO A 49 35.47 6.47 -11.98
C PRO A 49 34.81 5.99 -10.70
N GLN A 50 35.54 5.25 -9.87
CA GLN A 50 35.23 5.32 -8.47
C GLN A 50 35.24 6.82 -8.18
N GLU A 51 34.08 7.38 -7.87
CA GLU A 51 34.04 8.55 -7.02
C GLU A 51 34.78 8.13 -5.76
N SER A 52 36.10 8.33 -5.76
CA SER A 52 36.86 8.53 -4.55
C SER A 52 36.29 9.81 -3.96
N SER A 53 35.24 9.65 -3.17
CA SER A 53 34.84 10.65 -2.19
C SER A 53 35.92 10.69 -1.11
N ASP A 54 37.08 11.26 -1.47
CA ASP A 54 38.06 11.76 -0.51
C ASP A 54 37.55 13.04 0.20
N GLY A 55 36.26 13.36 0.04
CA GLY A 55 35.55 14.26 0.93
C GLY A 55 35.14 13.49 2.18
N ALA A 56 35.53 13.99 3.35
CA ALA A 56 34.94 13.56 4.62
C ALA A 56 33.40 13.49 4.45
N PRO A 57 32.73 12.43 4.96
CA PRO A 57 31.29 12.32 4.84
C PRO A 57 30.64 13.62 5.33
N PRO A 58 29.64 14.15 4.59
CA PRO A 58 28.99 15.39 4.99
C PRO A 58 28.56 15.27 6.45
N ALA A 59 28.82 16.32 7.23
CA ALA A 59 28.47 16.32 8.64
C ALA A 59 26.99 15.93 8.79
N PRO A 60 26.65 15.03 9.74
CA PRO A 60 25.29 14.56 9.90
C PRO A 60 24.36 15.76 10.12
N ARG A 61 23.28 15.83 9.35
CA ARG A 61 22.29 16.91 9.48
C ARG A 61 21.76 16.90 10.91
N PRO A 62 21.73 18.05 11.61
CA PRO A 62 21.25 18.07 12.99
C PRO A 62 19.81 17.59 13.03
N ARG A 63 19.50 16.75 14.02
CA ARG A 63 18.15 16.26 14.27
C ARG A 63 17.29 17.43 14.78
N PRO A 64 16.08 17.65 14.21
CA PRO A 64 15.14 18.61 14.75
C PRO A 64 14.77 18.28 16.21
N VAL A 65 14.49 19.29 17.02
CA VAL A 65 14.06 19.10 18.42
C VAL A 65 12.68 18.42 18.43
N ALA A 66 12.50 17.44 19.32
CA ALA A 66 11.22 16.77 19.51
C ALA A 66 10.12 17.77 19.89
N ASN A 67 8.99 17.70 19.20
CA ASN A 67 7.82 18.53 19.43
C ASN A 67 6.84 17.78 20.34
N VAL A 68 6.67 18.23 21.58
CA VAL A 68 5.70 17.65 22.53
C VAL A 68 4.25 17.74 22.05
N LEU A 69 3.94 18.68 21.15
CA LEU A 69 2.65 18.81 20.49
C LEU A 69 2.55 17.99 19.20
N ARG A 70 3.57 17.18 18.87
CA ARG A 70 3.67 16.26 17.73
C ARG A 70 3.59 16.94 16.36
N ASN A 71 4.31 16.38 15.40
CA ASN A 71 4.29 16.77 13.99
C ASN A 71 3.54 15.71 13.18
N ALA A 72 2.88 16.14 12.11
CA ALA A 72 2.31 15.24 11.12
C ALA A 72 3.41 14.79 10.16
N TYR A 73 3.67 13.48 10.12
CA TYR A 73 4.59 12.84 9.18
C TYR A 73 3.80 11.95 8.22
N PHE A 74 4.21 11.90 6.95
CA PHE A 74 3.60 11.08 5.90
C PHE A 74 4.54 9.98 5.43
N GLY A 75 4.00 8.81 5.21
CA GLY A 75 4.77 7.68 4.73
C GLY A 75 3.93 6.61 4.05
N ASP A 76 4.65 5.62 3.54
CA ASP A 76 4.08 4.45 2.88
C ASP A 76 4.68 3.19 3.49
N LEU A 77 3.84 2.40 4.14
CA LEU A 77 4.22 1.16 4.82
C LEU A 77 3.86 -0.09 4.01
N HIS A 78 3.39 0.11 2.78
CA HIS A 78 2.92 -0.94 1.91
C HIS A 78 3.36 -0.67 0.47
N ALA A 79 4.64 -0.90 0.21
CA ALA A 79 5.23 -0.82 -1.12
C ALA A 79 6.09 -2.05 -1.40
N HIS A 80 6.11 -2.49 -2.65
CA HIS A 80 6.83 -3.68 -3.09
C HIS A 80 7.99 -3.28 -4.01
N SER A 81 8.99 -4.15 -4.11
CA SER A 81 10.21 -3.97 -4.88
C SER A 81 10.46 -5.16 -5.82
N ALA A 82 11.59 -5.19 -6.51
CA ALA A 82 11.97 -6.31 -7.37
C ALA A 82 12.20 -7.65 -6.64
N LEU A 83 12.17 -7.66 -5.30
CA LEU A 83 12.17 -8.86 -4.47
C LEU A 83 10.81 -9.57 -4.45
N SER A 84 9.72 -8.82 -4.64
CA SER A 84 8.38 -9.32 -4.86
C SER A 84 8.30 -10.11 -6.17
N LEU A 85 7.65 -11.27 -6.12
CA LEU A 85 7.39 -12.01 -7.34
C LEU A 85 6.41 -11.29 -8.28
N GLN A 86 5.41 -10.63 -7.70
CA GLN A 86 4.40 -9.89 -8.46
C GLN A 86 5.03 -8.74 -9.24
N ALA A 87 6.01 -8.05 -8.65
CA ALA A 87 6.79 -7.01 -9.32
C ALA A 87 7.70 -7.57 -10.42
N ASN A 88 8.49 -8.58 -10.08
CA ASN A 88 9.58 -9.05 -10.92
C ASN A 88 9.11 -9.71 -12.22
N VAL A 89 7.98 -10.42 -12.19
CA VAL A 89 7.42 -11.09 -13.37
C VAL A 89 6.92 -10.09 -14.40
N PHE A 90 6.51 -8.90 -13.97
CA PHE A 90 6.22 -7.76 -14.85
C PHE A 90 7.45 -6.87 -15.11
N ASP A 91 8.64 -7.42 -14.93
CA ASP A 91 9.95 -6.84 -15.26
C ASP A 91 10.38 -5.64 -14.42
N VAL A 92 9.81 -5.49 -13.22
CA VAL A 92 10.32 -4.52 -12.26
C VAL A 92 11.68 -4.98 -11.72
N ARG A 93 12.65 -4.06 -11.74
CA ARG A 93 14.05 -4.29 -11.30
C ARG A 93 14.49 -3.37 -10.16
N ASN A 94 13.61 -2.46 -9.74
CA ASN A 94 13.87 -1.54 -8.64
C ASN A 94 13.81 -2.29 -7.30
N GLY A 95 14.97 -2.55 -6.70
CA GLY A 95 15.08 -3.20 -5.38
C GLY A 95 14.81 -2.24 -4.21
N PRO A 96 14.89 -2.72 -2.96
CA PRO A 96 14.55 -1.93 -1.77
C PRO A 96 15.31 -0.62 -1.63
N ARG A 97 16.60 -0.58 -2.01
CA ARG A 97 17.41 0.66 -1.99
C ARG A 97 16.87 1.72 -2.94
N ALA A 98 16.50 1.32 -4.15
CA ALA A 98 15.95 2.22 -5.15
C ALA A 98 14.58 2.77 -4.69
N ALA A 99 13.78 1.93 -4.03
CA ALA A 99 12.52 2.36 -3.43
C ALA A 99 12.71 3.41 -2.32
N TYR A 100 13.69 3.24 -1.42
CA TYR A 100 14.00 4.27 -0.42
C TYR A 100 14.60 5.54 -1.02
N GLN A 101 15.43 5.45 -2.06
CA GLN A 101 15.90 6.62 -2.81
C GLN A 101 14.72 7.41 -3.40
N PHE A 102 13.78 6.70 -4.03
CA PHE A 102 12.55 7.30 -4.57
C PHE A 102 11.70 7.96 -3.46
N ALA A 103 11.52 7.29 -2.32
CA ALA A 103 10.82 7.85 -1.16
C ALA A 103 11.45 9.17 -0.67
N LYS A 104 12.79 9.29 -0.75
CA LYS A 104 13.54 10.52 -0.43
C LYS A 104 13.44 11.60 -1.52
N GLY A 105 12.73 11.34 -2.62
CA GLY A 105 12.52 12.28 -3.72
C GLY A 105 13.55 12.17 -4.85
N GLU A 106 14.37 11.12 -4.89
CA GLU A 106 15.20 10.83 -6.05
C GLU A 106 14.35 10.33 -7.23
N SER A 107 14.84 10.54 -8.45
CA SER A 107 14.14 10.06 -9.65
C SER A 107 14.45 8.58 -9.91
N LEU A 108 13.48 7.82 -10.37
CA LEU A 108 13.60 6.38 -10.65
C LEU A 108 13.15 6.07 -12.08
N ALA A 109 13.85 5.16 -12.76
CA ALA A 109 13.40 4.65 -14.05
C ALA A 109 12.36 3.54 -13.84
N LEU A 110 11.27 3.59 -14.60
CA LEU A 110 10.24 2.57 -14.59
C LEU A 110 10.26 1.79 -15.90
N VAL A 111 9.99 0.49 -15.81
CA VAL A 111 9.96 -0.37 -17.00
C VAL A 111 8.81 0.03 -17.92
N GLY A 112 9.07 0.15 -19.22
CA GLY A 112 8.05 0.52 -20.21
C GLY A 112 7.62 1.99 -20.15
N VAL A 113 8.25 2.81 -19.30
CA VAL A 113 8.00 4.26 -19.19
C VAL A 113 9.21 5.00 -19.74
N ALA A 114 8.99 5.98 -20.62
CA ALA A 114 10.07 6.74 -21.26
C ALA A 114 10.76 7.70 -20.27
N ASP A 115 9.96 8.38 -19.45
CA ASP A 115 10.46 9.36 -18.48
C ASP A 115 10.79 8.71 -17.13
N ARG A 116 11.66 9.37 -16.37
CA ARG A 116 11.94 9.00 -14.98
C ARG A 116 10.80 9.51 -14.08
N GLN A 117 10.33 8.65 -13.17
CA GLN A 117 9.33 9.01 -12.18
C GLN A 117 9.98 9.67 -10.96
N LYS A 118 9.27 10.61 -10.34
CA LYS A 118 9.70 11.29 -9.11
C LYS A 118 8.49 11.77 -8.32
N LEU A 119 8.57 11.69 -7.00
CA LEU A 119 7.56 12.26 -6.11
C LEU A 119 7.54 13.80 -6.16
N GLY A 120 6.34 14.40 -6.11
CA GLY A 120 6.20 15.86 -5.97
C GLY A 120 6.67 16.38 -4.61
N ALA A 121 6.72 15.53 -3.59
CA ALA A 121 7.38 15.78 -2.31
C ALA A 121 7.93 14.46 -1.74
N PRO A 122 9.07 14.47 -1.04
CA PRO A 122 9.57 13.29 -0.33
C PRO A 122 8.58 12.78 0.73
N LEU A 123 8.75 11.53 1.14
CA LEU A 123 8.11 10.95 2.32
C LEU A 123 8.94 11.21 3.57
N ASP A 124 8.29 11.25 4.73
CA ASP A 124 8.96 11.31 6.03
C ASP A 124 9.37 9.91 6.50
N PHE A 125 8.61 8.88 6.15
CA PHE A 125 8.95 7.49 6.45
C PHE A 125 8.48 6.49 5.40
N ALA A 126 9.11 5.32 5.33
CA ALA A 126 8.67 4.25 4.44
C ALA A 126 9.05 2.84 4.94
N ALA A 127 8.32 1.83 4.48
CA ALA A 127 8.69 0.42 4.58
C ALA A 127 8.54 -0.25 3.21
N VAL A 128 9.54 -1.04 2.81
CA VAL A 128 9.42 -1.95 1.67
C VAL A 128 8.96 -3.29 2.22
N THR A 129 7.75 -3.71 1.86
CA THR A 129 7.07 -4.89 2.39
C THR A 129 6.78 -5.87 1.26
N ASP A 130 7.83 -6.42 0.66
CA ASP A 130 7.69 -7.47 -0.36
C ASP A 130 6.96 -8.70 0.19
N GLN A 131 6.20 -9.41 -0.66
CA GLN A 131 5.46 -10.62 -0.23
C GLN A 131 6.41 -11.70 0.27
N ALA A 132 6.18 -12.18 1.49
CA ALA A 132 6.88 -13.30 2.10
C ALA A 132 6.72 -14.57 1.26
N GLU A 133 5.59 -14.73 0.58
CA GLU A 133 5.33 -15.79 -0.39
C GLU A 133 6.23 -15.60 -1.61
N GLY A 134 7.44 -16.14 -1.53
CA GLY A 134 8.41 -16.17 -2.62
C GLY A 134 9.41 -15.03 -2.68
N ILE A 135 9.56 -14.28 -1.60
CA ILE A 135 10.59 -13.24 -1.47
C ILE A 135 11.97 -13.79 -1.86
N GLY A 136 12.64 -13.12 -2.81
CA GLY A 136 13.99 -13.48 -3.24
C GLY A 136 14.11 -14.74 -4.09
N VAL A 137 13.07 -15.58 -4.20
CA VAL A 137 13.11 -16.87 -4.93
C VAL A 137 13.53 -16.71 -6.39
N ILE A 138 13.17 -15.59 -7.01
CA ILE A 138 13.46 -15.35 -8.44
C ILE A 138 14.95 -15.23 -8.73
N ARG A 139 15.77 -14.80 -7.78
CA ARG A 139 17.22 -14.62 -7.97
C ARG A 139 17.88 -15.90 -8.46
N GLN A 140 17.42 -17.03 -7.94
CA GLN A 140 17.93 -18.35 -8.29
C GLN A 140 17.65 -18.73 -9.75
N CYS A 141 16.66 -18.09 -10.39
CA CYS A 141 16.37 -18.29 -11.81
C CYS A 141 17.32 -17.51 -12.73
N TYR A 142 18.10 -16.58 -12.19
CA TYR A 142 19.11 -15.81 -12.91
C TYR A 142 20.55 -16.26 -12.59
N ASP A 143 20.74 -17.11 -11.57
CA ASP A 143 22.02 -17.74 -11.27
C ASP A 143 22.20 -19.05 -12.05
N LYS A 144 23.10 -19.03 -13.05
CA LYS A 144 23.41 -20.20 -13.90
C LYS A 144 23.94 -21.41 -13.13
N ASN A 145 24.50 -21.20 -11.94
CA ASN A 145 25.05 -22.26 -11.10
C ASN A 145 23.99 -22.88 -10.18
N HIS A 146 22.83 -22.25 -10.03
CA HIS A 146 21.78 -22.75 -9.16
C HIS A 146 21.05 -23.94 -9.81
N SER A 147 20.71 -24.96 -9.01
CA SER A 147 20.09 -26.21 -9.50
C SER A 147 18.77 -25.98 -10.23
N SER A 148 18.04 -24.94 -9.86
CA SER A 148 16.73 -24.61 -10.44
C SER A 148 16.82 -23.79 -11.75
N TYR A 149 17.99 -23.29 -12.14
CA TYR A 149 18.14 -22.38 -13.28
C TYR A 149 17.53 -22.91 -14.60
N TRP A 150 17.72 -24.20 -14.85
CA TRP A 150 17.24 -24.90 -16.05
C TRP A 150 15.83 -25.50 -15.90
N SER A 151 15.14 -25.24 -14.79
CA SER A 151 13.77 -25.72 -14.62
C SER A 151 12.80 -24.98 -15.55
N LEU A 152 11.68 -25.64 -15.89
CA LEU A 152 10.63 -25.03 -16.71
C LEU A 152 10.09 -23.75 -16.05
N ASP A 153 9.96 -23.72 -14.73
CA ASP A 153 9.49 -22.54 -14.00
C ASP A 153 10.49 -21.37 -14.10
N CYS A 154 11.79 -21.62 -13.92
CA CYS A 154 12.81 -20.57 -14.04
C CYS A 154 12.98 -20.08 -15.49
N MET A 155 12.86 -20.97 -16.48
CA MET A 155 12.77 -20.54 -17.88
C MET A 155 11.52 -19.70 -18.11
N GLY A 156 10.37 -20.11 -17.56
CA GLY A 156 9.12 -19.36 -17.61
C GLY A 156 9.26 -17.95 -17.05
N ILE A 157 9.90 -17.80 -15.90
CA ILE A 157 10.19 -16.49 -15.30
C ILE A 157 11.11 -15.66 -16.20
N ARG A 158 12.22 -16.23 -16.68
CA ARG A 158 13.18 -15.52 -17.55
C ARG A 158 12.58 -15.08 -18.88
N TYR A 159 11.73 -15.92 -19.48
CA TYR A 159 11.04 -15.64 -20.75
C TYR A 159 9.65 -15.03 -20.57
N ARG A 160 9.25 -14.68 -19.34
CA ARG A 160 7.98 -14.01 -18.99
C ARG A 160 6.74 -14.76 -19.50
N ILE A 161 6.76 -16.08 -19.39
CA ILE A 161 5.64 -16.94 -19.76
C ILE A 161 4.59 -16.88 -18.66
N VAL A 162 3.59 -16.02 -18.88
CA VAL A 162 2.51 -15.70 -17.94
C VAL A 162 1.75 -16.94 -17.41
N LEU A 163 1.66 -18.03 -18.16
CA LEU A 163 1.01 -19.27 -17.68
C LEU A 163 1.77 -19.95 -16.52
N VAL A 164 3.09 -19.80 -16.45
CA VAL A 164 3.91 -20.32 -15.34
C VAL A 164 3.59 -19.58 -14.04
N PHE A 165 3.18 -18.32 -14.14
CA PHE A 165 2.77 -17.50 -13.00
C PHE A 165 1.52 -18.05 -12.30
N SER A 166 0.52 -18.49 -13.07
CA SER A 166 -0.72 -19.06 -12.52
C SER A 166 -0.45 -20.31 -11.67
N ASN A 167 0.44 -21.19 -12.14
CA ASN A 167 0.84 -22.39 -11.39
C ASN A 167 1.45 -22.05 -10.03
N TRP A 168 2.18 -20.94 -9.95
CA TRP A 168 2.83 -20.51 -8.73
C TRP A 168 1.86 -19.86 -7.74
N PHE A 169 0.96 -18.99 -8.19
CA PHE A 169 -0.12 -18.47 -7.35
C PHE A 169 -1.00 -19.57 -6.76
N SER A 170 -1.29 -20.61 -7.56
CA SER A 170 -1.99 -21.80 -7.06
C SER A 170 -1.20 -22.52 -5.97
N SER A 171 0.14 -22.53 -6.02
CA SER A 171 0.97 -23.12 -4.96
C SER A 171 0.97 -22.28 -3.67
N ALA A 172 0.86 -20.95 -3.78
CA ALA A 172 0.76 -20.03 -2.64
C ALA A 172 -0.67 -19.91 -2.06
N GLN A 173 -1.63 -20.70 -2.56
CA GLN A 173 -3.02 -20.60 -2.17
C GLN A 173 -3.29 -21.31 -0.84
N GLN A 174 -3.98 -20.62 0.07
CA GLN A 174 -4.56 -21.21 1.29
C GLN A 174 -6.07 -21.40 1.11
N SER A 175 -6.61 -22.47 1.70
CA SER A 175 -8.05 -22.78 1.65
C SER A 175 -8.49 -23.65 2.81
N GLY A 176 -9.17 -23.06 3.79
CA GLY A 176 -9.60 -23.80 4.98
C GLY A 176 -8.41 -24.44 5.66
N ALA A 177 -8.50 -25.73 5.99
CA ALA A 177 -7.40 -26.47 6.64
C ALA A 177 -6.16 -26.73 5.74
N GLN A 178 -6.17 -26.31 4.46
CA GLN A 178 -5.05 -26.51 3.55
C GLN A 178 -4.11 -25.30 3.53
N LEU A 179 -2.85 -25.53 3.92
CA LEU A 179 -1.75 -24.58 3.80
C LEU A 179 -1.23 -24.47 2.37
N ALA A 180 -0.51 -23.38 2.10
CA ALA A 180 0.22 -23.21 0.85
C ALA A 180 1.35 -24.25 0.74
N GLY A 181 1.67 -24.63 -0.50
CA GLY A 181 2.73 -25.57 -0.82
C GLY A 181 3.91 -24.88 -1.51
N TYR A 182 5.12 -25.40 -1.28
CA TYR A 182 6.28 -24.97 -2.06
C TYR A 182 6.22 -25.50 -3.49
N ASN A 183 6.50 -24.63 -4.48
CA ASN A 183 6.77 -25.08 -5.85
C ASN A 183 8.06 -25.92 -5.85
N ARG A 184 7.95 -27.24 -6.04
CA ARG A 184 9.08 -28.17 -5.92
C ARG A 184 10.22 -27.91 -6.92
N SER A 185 9.89 -27.42 -8.11
CA SER A 185 10.85 -27.13 -9.18
C SER A 185 11.73 -25.93 -8.84
N LEU A 186 11.15 -24.92 -8.19
CA LEU A 186 11.87 -23.74 -7.70
C LEU A 186 12.51 -23.99 -6.33
N CYS A 187 11.72 -24.47 -5.37
CA CYS A 187 12.11 -24.50 -3.97
C CYS A 187 12.87 -25.77 -3.53
N GLY A 188 12.96 -26.77 -4.41
CA GLY A 188 13.55 -28.07 -4.08
C GLY A 188 12.71 -28.86 -3.08
N ALA A 189 13.28 -29.96 -2.55
CA ALA A 189 12.61 -30.81 -1.58
C ALA A 189 12.40 -30.06 -0.25
N GLY A 190 11.15 -30.03 0.22
CA GLY A 190 10.79 -29.41 1.50
C GLY A 190 11.00 -27.88 1.56
N GLY A 191 11.06 -27.21 0.42
CA GLY A 191 11.12 -25.74 0.38
C GLY A 191 12.50 -25.11 0.63
N LYS A 192 13.55 -25.94 0.85
CA LYS A 192 14.87 -25.48 1.33
C LYS A 192 15.47 -24.31 0.56
N ASN A 193 15.39 -24.32 -0.77
CA ASN A 193 15.97 -23.24 -1.58
C ASN A 193 15.19 -21.94 -1.41
N CYS A 194 13.86 -22.01 -1.28
CA CYS A 194 13.03 -20.84 -1.08
C CYS A 194 13.21 -20.25 0.33
N VAL A 195 13.35 -21.08 1.36
CA VAL A 195 13.68 -20.61 2.73
C VAL A 195 15.03 -19.89 2.76
N ALA A 196 16.05 -20.45 2.09
CA ALA A 196 17.37 -19.82 2.00
C ALA A 196 17.35 -18.52 1.19
N ALA A 197 16.62 -18.49 0.06
CA ALA A 197 16.44 -17.29 -0.76
C ALA A 197 15.71 -16.18 0.01
N ALA A 198 14.67 -16.54 0.77
CA ALA A 198 13.93 -15.62 1.62
C ALA A 198 14.83 -15.00 2.70
N GLN A 199 15.68 -15.81 3.34
CA GLN A 199 16.61 -15.32 4.37
C GLN A 199 17.60 -14.28 3.79
N LEU A 200 18.17 -14.55 2.62
CA LEU A 200 19.09 -13.62 1.95
C LEU A 200 18.39 -12.32 1.54
N ALA A 201 17.19 -12.41 0.97
CA ALA A 201 16.41 -11.24 0.61
C ALA A 201 15.96 -10.44 1.85
N TRP A 202 15.62 -11.12 2.95
CA TRP A 202 15.27 -10.49 4.21
C TRP A 202 16.43 -9.69 4.81
N GLN A 203 17.65 -10.23 4.74
CA GLN A 203 18.85 -9.49 5.14
C GLN A 203 19.08 -8.25 4.26
N GLU A 204 18.76 -8.32 2.97
CA GLU A 204 18.86 -7.16 2.08
C GLU A 204 17.82 -6.08 2.41
N VAL A 205 16.57 -6.45 2.72
CA VAL A 205 15.54 -5.51 3.18
C VAL A 205 15.99 -4.80 4.45
N GLN A 206 16.51 -5.56 5.43
CA GLN A 206 17.06 -4.99 6.68
C GLN A 206 18.23 -4.04 6.41
N ALA A 207 19.17 -4.44 5.55
CA ALA A 207 20.31 -3.62 5.18
C ALA A 207 19.87 -2.34 4.46
N ALA A 208 18.95 -2.43 3.50
CA ALA A 208 18.43 -1.28 2.79
C ALA A 208 17.74 -0.28 3.73
N ALA A 209 16.93 -0.77 4.68
CA ALA A 209 16.31 0.08 5.69
C ALA A 209 17.39 0.75 6.56
N ARG A 210 18.31 -0.01 7.15
CA ARG A 210 19.40 0.55 7.96
C ARG A 210 20.20 1.63 7.23
N ASP A 211 20.59 1.36 5.99
CA ASP A 211 21.48 2.24 5.24
C ASP A 211 20.80 3.54 4.77
N HIS A 212 19.46 3.59 4.75
CA HIS A 212 18.69 4.79 4.38
C HIS A 212 18.04 5.48 5.58
N TYR A 213 18.21 4.96 6.79
CA TYR A 213 17.66 5.61 7.98
C TYR A 213 18.44 6.86 8.34
N GLU A 214 17.77 8.01 8.28
CA GLU A 214 18.32 9.32 8.62
C GLU A 214 17.47 9.92 9.77
N PRO A 215 17.77 9.61 11.05
CA PRO A 215 16.97 10.06 12.19
C PRO A 215 16.70 11.56 12.18
N GLY A 216 15.44 11.95 12.27
CA GLY A 216 14.98 13.34 12.19
C GLY A 216 14.65 13.83 10.79
N HIS A 217 14.99 13.08 9.74
CA HIS A 217 14.83 13.50 8.33
C HIS A 217 14.08 12.46 7.49
N PHE A 218 14.44 11.18 7.59
CA PHE A 218 13.75 10.08 6.88
C PHE A 218 13.84 8.78 7.68
N THR A 219 12.68 8.21 8.02
CA THR A 219 12.59 6.97 8.81
C THR A 219 12.26 5.76 7.94
N THR A 220 13.06 4.70 8.04
CA THR A 220 12.79 3.43 7.36
C THR A 220 12.46 2.33 8.36
N PHE A 221 11.57 1.42 7.99
CA PHE A 221 11.30 0.20 8.75
C PHE A 221 11.70 -1.05 7.97
N SER A 222 12.19 -2.06 8.68
CA SER A 222 12.18 -3.43 8.19
C SER A 222 10.75 -3.97 8.29
N GLY A 223 10.27 -4.58 7.21
CA GLY A 223 8.96 -5.19 7.17
C GLY A 223 8.80 -6.12 5.97
N PHE A 224 7.76 -6.94 6.00
CA PHE A 224 7.38 -7.84 4.92
C PHE A 224 5.86 -7.93 4.84
N ASP A 225 5.34 -8.39 3.70
CA ASP A 225 3.91 -8.62 3.52
C ASP A 225 3.60 -10.12 3.58
N TYR A 226 2.79 -10.54 4.55
CA TYR A 226 2.21 -11.89 4.55
C TYR A 226 0.94 -11.83 3.71
N SER A 227 0.88 -12.54 2.59
CA SER A 227 -0.14 -12.32 1.55
C SER A 227 -0.59 -13.59 0.82
N PRO A 228 -1.05 -14.64 1.54
CA PRO A 228 -1.55 -15.85 0.92
C PRO A 228 -2.66 -15.54 -0.08
N SER A 229 -2.59 -16.22 -1.24
CA SER A 229 -3.68 -16.17 -2.20
C SER A 229 -4.86 -16.99 -1.68
N LEU A 230 -6.08 -16.52 -1.95
CA LEU A 230 -7.31 -17.27 -1.71
C LEU A 230 -7.90 -17.72 -3.04
N ALA A 231 -8.90 -18.61 -2.96
CA ALA A 231 -9.63 -19.06 -4.14
C ALA A 231 -10.18 -17.87 -4.95
N GLN A 232 -10.17 -18.02 -6.28
CA GLN A 232 -10.74 -17.05 -7.23
C GLN A 232 -10.11 -15.64 -7.16
N GLY A 233 -8.84 -15.53 -6.75
CA GLY A 233 -8.07 -14.28 -6.80
C GLY A 233 -8.26 -13.36 -5.59
N GLY A 234 -8.68 -13.91 -4.45
CA GLY A 234 -8.69 -13.17 -3.18
C GLY A 234 -7.35 -13.19 -2.47
N THR A 235 -7.23 -12.46 -1.37
CA THR A 235 -6.03 -12.44 -0.51
C THR A 235 -6.39 -12.22 0.97
N LEU A 236 -5.55 -12.74 1.87
CA LEU A 236 -5.65 -12.54 3.31
C LEU A 236 -4.39 -11.84 3.84
N ALA A 237 -4.13 -10.66 3.30
CA ALA A 237 -2.83 -10.00 3.42
C ALA A 237 -2.69 -9.05 4.62
N ARG A 238 -1.46 -8.91 5.12
CA ARG A 238 -1.07 -7.93 6.12
C ARG A 238 0.42 -7.61 6.08
N SER A 239 0.74 -6.33 6.23
CA SER A 239 2.12 -5.87 6.40
C SER A 239 2.57 -6.08 7.84
N VAL A 240 3.75 -6.68 8.04
CA VAL A 240 4.41 -6.81 9.35
C VAL A 240 5.49 -5.74 9.45
N ILE A 241 5.39 -4.86 10.44
CA ILE A 241 6.30 -3.72 10.62
C ILE A 241 7.03 -3.82 11.96
N PHE A 242 8.36 -3.90 11.91
CA PHE A 242 9.19 -3.99 13.10
C PHE A 242 9.61 -2.61 13.60
N ARG A 243 9.63 -2.43 14.93
CA ARG A 243 9.98 -1.17 15.59
C ARG A 243 11.46 -0.80 15.44
N GLY A 244 12.33 -1.80 15.51
CA GLY A 244 13.78 -1.62 15.54
C GLY A 244 14.51 -2.63 14.65
N GLU A 245 15.82 -2.76 14.85
CA GLU A 245 16.69 -3.63 14.02
C GLU A 245 16.72 -5.08 14.50
N VAL A 246 16.33 -5.34 15.74
CA VAL A 246 16.22 -6.71 16.25
C VAL A 246 14.94 -7.33 15.71
N VAL A 247 15.09 -8.21 14.72
CA VAL A 247 14.01 -8.89 14.02
C VAL A 247 14.28 -10.39 13.93
N PRO A 248 13.25 -11.23 13.68
CA PRO A 248 13.46 -12.65 13.45
C PRO A 248 14.39 -12.92 12.27
N ALA A 249 15.10 -14.05 12.32
CA ALA A 249 16.13 -14.40 11.34
C ALA A 249 15.58 -14.64 9.92
N ASN A 250 14.28 -14.88 9.77
CA ASN A 250 13.60 -15.05 8.50
C ASN A 250 12.16 -14.51 8.58
N VAL A 251 11.53 -14.33 7.42
CA VAL A 251 10.11 -13.96 7.31
C VAL A 251 9.20 -15.16 7.54
N PHE A 252 7.95 -14.91 7.92
CA PHE A 252 6.90 -15.92 8.04
C PHE A 252 5.96 -15.81 6.83
N SER A 253 5.71 -16.92 6.14
CA SER A 253 4.96 -16.98 4.89
C SER A 253 3.73 -17.88 4.99
N ALA A 254 2.89 -17.86 3.96
CA ALA A 254 1.75 -18.76 3.80
C ALA A 254 2.11 -20.26 3.85
N MET A 255 3.38 -20.63 3.64
CA MET A 255 3.87 -22.00 3.74
C MET A 255 4.16 -22.42 5.17
N ASP A 256 4.33 -21.46 6.08
CA ASP A 256 4.67 -21.69 7.49
C ASP A 256 3.41 -21.86 8.37
N GLY A 257 2.31 -21.20 7.99
CA GLY A 257 1.03 -21.31 8.70
C GLY A 257 0.00 -20.29 8.25
N PHE A 258 -1.12 -20.23 8.98
CA PHE A 258 -2.18 -19.25 8.80
C PHE A 258 -1.89 -17.94 9.56
N VAL A 259 -2.82 -16.99 9.48
CA VAL A 259 -2.74 -15.71 10.19
C VAL A 259 -2.55 -15.91 11.69
N GLU A 260 -3.35 -16.80 12.27
CA GLU A 260 -3.29 -17.10 13.70
C GLU A 260 -1.90 -17.65 14.09
N ASP A 261 -1.27 -18.45 13.23
CA ASP A 261 0.08 -18.97 13.43
C ASP A 261 1.14 -17.87 13.29
N LEU A 262 0.99 -16.96 12.32
CA LEU A 262 1.86 -15.78 12.18
C LEU A 262 1.83 -14.92 13.45
N LEU A 263 0.63 -14.64 13.98
CA LEU A 263 0.50 -13.81 15.18
C LEU A 263 1.09 -14.52 16.41
N ASN A 264 0.90 -15.83 16.53
CA ASN A 264 1.53 -16.63 17.59
C ASN A 264 3.07 -16.71 17.41
N TRP A 265 3.55 -16.78 16.17
CA TRP A 265 4.98 -16.73 15.86
C TRP A 265 5.59 -15.38 16.26
N LEU A 266 4.92 -14.26 15.98
CA LEU A 266 5.34 -12.95 16.49
C LEU A 266 5.32 -12.92 18.03
N ASP A 267 4.31 -13.52 18.66
CA ASP A 267 4.19 -13.57 20.12
C ASP A 267 5.27 -14.42 20.80
N THR A 268 5.88 -15.36 20.07
CA THR A 268 6.92 -16.23 20.62
C THR A 268 8.32 -15.81 20.22
N GLN A 269 8.52 -15.33 18.99
CA GLN A 269 9.83 -15.00 18.43
C GLN A 269 10.18 -13.51 18.50
N CYS A 270 9.18 -12.62 18.70
CA CYS A 270 9.38 -11.18 18.70
C CYS A 270 8.89 -10.54 20.00
N GLN A 271 9.69 -10.73 21.06
CA GLN A 271 9.48 -10.19 22.40
C GLN A 271 10.67 -9.32 22.84
N GLY A 272 10.44 -8.42 23.79
CA GLY A 272 11.47 -7.55 24.36
C GLY A 272 12.08 -6.59 23.32
N PRO A 273 13.37 -6.73 22.95
CA PRO A 273 14.00 -5.86 21.95
C PRO A 273 13.42 -6.01 20.54
N CYS A 274 12.80 -7.15 20.22
CA CYS A 274 11.99 -7.28 19.01
C CYS A 274 10.56 -6.88 19.33
N GLN A 275 10.04 -5.92 18.56
CA GLN A 275 8.64 -5.50 18.64
C GLN A 275 8.08 -5.35 17.23
N ALA A 276 6.88 -5.88 17.02
CA ALA A 276 6.19 -5.82 15.74
C ALA A 276 4.73 -5.41 15.91
N LEU A 277 4.17 -4.86 14.84
CA LEU A 277 2.73 -4.70 14.64
C LEU A 277 2.39 -5.21 13.25
N THR A 278 1.11 -5.49 13.03
CA THR A 278 0.55 -5.88 11.74
C THR A 278 -0.48 -4.87 11.27
N ILE A 279 -0.56 -4.71 9.95
CA ILE A 279 -1.53 -3.85 9.25
C ILE A 279 -2.26 -4.70 8.21
N PRO A 280 -3.39 -5.34 8.57
CA PRO A 280 -4.24 -6.01 7.61
C PRO A 280 -4.75 -5.05 6.54
N HIS A 281 -4.79 -5.52 5.30
CA HIS A 281 -5.15 -4.67 4.17
C HIS A 281 -5.91 -5.43 3.09
N SER A 282 -6.59 -4.68 2.22
CA SER A 282 -7.48 -5.24 1.19
C SER A 282 -8.56 -6.19 1.76
N PRO A 283 -9.27 -5.87 2.87
CA PRO A 283 -10.30 -6.76 3.43
C PRO A 283 -11.43 -7.09 2.44
N GLN A 284 -11.71 -6.20 1.49
CA GLN A 284 -12.67 -6.42 0.40
C GLN A 284 -12.25 -7.53 -0.59
N PHE A 285 -10.97 -7.94 -0.58
CA PHE A 285 -10.43 -9.08 -1.33
C PHE A 285 -10.31 -10.36 -0.49
N SER A 286 -10.64 -10.30 0.80
CA SER A 286 -10.57 -11.48 1.68
C SER A 286 -11.78 -12.40 1.58
N TRP A 287 -12.78 -12.03 0.75
CA TRP A 287 -14.07 -12.70 0.69
C TRP A 287 -14.71 -12.85 2.07
N GLY A 288 -14.55 -11.79 2.88
CA GLY A 288 -15.01 -11.63 4.26
C GLY A 288 -14.31 -12.50 5.30
N LEU A 289 -13.23 -13.21 4.96
CA LEU A 289 -12.49 -14.04 5.89
C LEU A 289 -11.65 -13.21 6.89
N MET A 290 -11.13 -12.05 6.49
CA MET A 290 -10.17 -11.28 7.29
C MET A 290 -10.70 -10.87 8.68
N PHE A 291 -11.97 -10.46 8.71
CA PHE A 291 -12.69 -10.03 9.92
C PHE A 291 -14.03 -10.78 10.04
N GLY A 292 -14.05 -12.02 9.56
CA GLY A 292 -15.23 -12.88 9.51
C GLY A 292 -15.57 -13.53 10.85
N GLU A 293 -16.31 -14.64 10.77
CA GLU A 293 -16.80 -15.38 11.95
C GLU A 293 -15.95 -16.62 12.31
N THR A 294 -14.89 -16.88 11.56
CA THR A 294 -13.96 -18.01 11.76
C THR A 294 -12.50 -17.54 11.70
N ASN A 295 -11.59 -18.36 12.20
CA ASN A 295 -10.16 -18.24 11.90
C ASN A 295 -9.91 -18.52 10.41
N SER A 296 -8.68 -18.25 9.97
CA SER A 296 -8.28 -18.37 8.55
C SER A 296 -8.31 -19.81 8.04
N ASP A 297 -8.19 -20.78 8.93
CA ASP A 297 -8.28 -22.22 8.64
C ASP A 297 -9.72 -22.76 8.67
N GLY A 298 -10.71 -21.89 8.93
CA GLY A 298 -12.13 -22.24 9.06
C GLY A 298 -12.56 -22.69 10.46
N THR A 299 -11.64 -22.78 11.43
CA THR A 299 -11.98 -23.13 12.82
C THR A 299 -12.70 -21.97 13.54
N PRO A 300 -13.48 -22.24 14.60
CA PRO A 300 -14.15 -21.18 15.36
C PRO A 300 -13.19 -20.18 16.00
N LEU A 301 -13.56 -18.90 16.01
CA LEU A 301 -12.83 -17.88 16.75
C LEU A 301 -12.79 -18.20 18.26
N THR A 302 -11.64 -17.96 18.88
CA THR A 302 -11.44 -18.09 20.33
C THR A 302 -11.01 -16.75 20.92
N ALA A 303 -11.23 -16.56 22.22
CA ALA A 303 -10.77 -15.36 22.92
C ALA A 303 -9.23 -15.20 22.84
N ALA A 304 -8.49 -16.31 22.82
CA ALA A 304 -7.03 -16.29 22.69
C ALA A 304 -6.57 -15.77 21.32
N ASN A 305 -7.15 -16.27 20.23
CA ASN A 305 -6.81 -15.84 18.87
C ASN A 305 -7.19 -14.36 18.65
N LEU A 306 -8.36 -13.95 19.16
CA LEU A 306 -8.79 -12.56 19.10
C LEU A 306 -7.90 -11.63 19.95
N ALA A 307 -7.35 -12.10 21.06
CA ALA A 307 -6.41 -11.33 21.87
C ALA A 307 -5.07 -11.12 21.16
N LEU A 308 -4.60 -12.12 20.40
CA LEU A 308 -3.44 -11.97 19.52
C LEU A 308 -3.69 -10.94 18.42
N ARG A 309 -4.86 -11.00 17.75
CA ARG A 309 -5.27 -9.98 16.78
C ARG A 309 -5.30 -8.58 17.39
N ALA A 310 -5.98 -8.41 18.52
CA ALA A 310 -6.04 -7.13 19.22
C ALA A 310 -4.65 -6.57 19.64
N ARG A 311 -3.67 -7.46 19.85
CA ARG A 311 -2.29 -7.09 20.23
C ARG A 311 -1.47 -6.63 19.03
N TYR A 312 -1.62 -7.29 17.88
CA TYR A 312 -0.76 -7.10 16.71
C TYR A 312 -1.43 -6.30 15.59
N ASP A 313 -2.68 -6.63 15.23
CA ASP A 313 -3.47 -5.90 14.24
C ASP A 313 -3.87 -4.55 14.83
N THR A 314 -2.96 -3.59 14.70
CA THR A 314 -3.06 -2.29 15.36
C THR A 314 -3.82 -1.31 14.48
N LEU A 315 -3.51 -1.34 13.19
CA LEU A 315 -4.09 -0.49 12.15
C LEU A 315 -4.69 -1.39 11.07
N ALA A 316 -5.56 -0.86 10.23
CA ALA A 316 -5.95 -1.48 8.98
C ALA A 316 -5.88 -0.48 7.84
N GLU A 317 -5.50 -0.97 6.66
CA GLU A 317 -5.41 -0.15 5.47
C GLU A 317 -6.81 0.14 4.92
N VAL A 318 -7.24 1.40 5.05
CA VAL A 318 -8.55 1.85 4.56
C VAL A 318 -8.50 2.16 3.06
N PHE A 319 -7.33 2.45 2.51
CA PHE A 319 -7.19 2.82 1.10
C PHE A 319 -5.82 2.45 0.51
N GLN A 320 -5.85 1.96 -0.73
CA GLN A 320 -4.70 1.54 -1.54
C GLN A 320 -5.13 1.33 -3.00
N THR A 321 -4.21 0.93 -3.90
CA THR A 321 -4.47 0.80 -5.35
C THR A 321 -5.69 -0.06 -5.72
N LYS A 322 -6.03 -1.10 -4.93
CA LYS A 322 -7.25 -1.92 -5.10
C LYS A 322 -8.51 -1.30 -4.44
N GLY A 323 -8.50 0.00 -4.18
CA GLY A 323 -9.67 0.77 -3.79
C GLY A 323 -9.89 0.94 -2.29
N SER A 324 -11.02 1.56 -1.97
CA SER A 324 -11.43 1.88 -0.60
C SER A 324 -12.02 0.68 0.14
N ALA A 325 -11.66 0.58 1.42
CA ALA A 325 -12.22 -0.34 2.38
C ALA A 325 -13.02 0.37 3.48
N GLU A 326 -13.28 1.68 3.38
CA GLU A 326 -14.05 2.41 4.41
C GLU A 326 -15.47 1.82 4.56
N CYS A 327 -16.24 1.89 3.47
CA CYS A 327 -17.64 1.49 3.36
C CYS A 327 -18.04 1.37 1.88
N ALA A 328 -19.10 0.61 1.60
CA ALA A 328 -19.59 0.39 0.24
C ALA A 328 -21.13 0.47 0.17
N PRO A 329 -21.71 1.04 -0.91
CA PRO A 329 -23.15 1.10 -1.11
C PRO A 329 -23.77 -0.30 -1.08
N GLY A 330 -24.92 -0.44 -0.42
CA GLY A 330 -25.59 -1.73 -0.26
C GLY A 330 -24.97 -2.65 0.79
N VAL A 331 -23.93 -2.21 1.52
CA VAL A 331 -23.27 -2.98 2.58
C VAL A 331 -23.41 -2.28 3.93
N ASP A 332 -24.63 -2.30 4.49
CA ASP A 332 -24.95 -1.82 5.84
C ASP A 332 -24.55 -0.35 6.11
N THR A 333 -24.77 0.51 5.12
CA THR A 333 -24.53 1.96 5.22
C THR A 333 -25.62 2.75 4.51
N VAL A 334 -25.89 3.95 5.02
CA VAL A 334 -26.78 4.94 4.41
C VAL A 334 -26.01 6.19 3.95
N ASP A 335 -24.69 6.19 4.11
CA ASP A 335 -23.82 7.30 3.78
C ASP A 335 -23.60 7.38 2.26
N GLY A 336 -24.08 8.47 1.65
CA GLY A 336 -23.98 8.71 0.20
C GLY A 336 -22.55 8.92 -0.31
N GLN A 337 -21.56 9.08 0.57
CA GLN A 337 -20.14 9.17 0.21
C GLN A 337 -19.44 7.80 0.19
N CYS A 338 -20.14 6.73 0.59
CA CYS A 338 -19.70 5.37 0.36
C CYS A 338 -19.79 5.04 -1.13
N GLY A 339 -18.82 4.31 -1.68
CA GLY A 339 -18.70 4.06 -3.13
C GLY A 339 -17.49 4.72 -3.76
N PHE A 340 -16.71 5.45 -2.97
CA PHE A 340 -15.39 5.94 -3.35
C PHE A 340 -14.48 4.79 -3.75
N GLU A 341 -14.00 4.78 -5.01
CA GLU A 341 -13.02 3.81 -5.53
C GLU A 341 -13.33 2.36 -5.13
N THR A 342 -14.60 1.95 -5.24
CA THR A 342 -15.03 0.58 -4.94
C THR A 342 -14.95 -0.29 -6.18
N ILE A 343 -14.27 -1.44 -6.10
CA ILE A 343 -14.04 -2.34 -7.26
C ILE A 343 -15.17 -3.36 -7.45
N PHE A 344 -15.76 -3.86 -6.37
CA PHE A 344 -16.75 -4.93 -6.41
C PHE A 344 -18.13 -4.45 -5.97
N PRO A 345 -19.23 -5.05 -6.47
CA PRO A 345 -20.57 -4.78 -5.96
C PRO A 345 -20.77 -5.39 -4.57
N ALA A 346 -21.84 -5.00 -3.88
CA ALA A 346 -22.32 -5.69 -2.67
C ALA A 346 -22.73 -7.14 -3.00
N CYS A 347 -22.45 -8.07 -2.09
CA CYS A 347 -22.95 -9.45 -2.22
C CYS A 347 -24.47 -9.50 -2.03
N SER A 348 -25.15 -10.37 -2.78
CA SER A 348 -26.51 -10.81 -2.44
C SER A 348 -26.54 -11.61 -1.14
N ALA A 349 -27.75 -11.93 -0.65
CA ALA A 349 -27.92 -12.71 0.57
C ALA A 349 -27.26 -14.11 0.46
N ASP A 350 -27.47 -14.81 -0.65
CA ASP A 350 -26.89 -16.13 -0.89
C ASP A 350 -25.36 -16.07 -1.04
N GLU A 351 -24.86 -15.04 -1.72
CA GLU A 351 -23.41 -14.80 -1.86
C GLU A 351 -22.74 -14.47 -0.53
N SER A 352 -23.49 -13.89 0.41
CA SER A 352 -23.04 -13.58 1.77
C SER A 352 -23.08 -14.79 2.71
N ALA A 353 -23.45 -15.99 2.25
CA ALA A 353 -23.35 -17.19 3.09
C ALA A 353 -21.88 -17.60 3.30
N VAL A 354 -21.49 -17.90 4.54
CA VAL A 354 -20.16 -18.42 4.87
C VAL A 354 -20.06 -19.87 4.44
N ARG A 355 -19.02 -20.23 3.69
CA ARG A 355 -18.70 -21.61 3.34
C ARG A 355 -17.98 -22.29 4.50
N PRO A 356 -18.54 -23.34 5.13
CA PRO A 356 -17.94 -23.94 6.33
C PRO A 356 -16.54 -24.50 6.11
N GLN A 357 -16.21 -24.91 4.89
CA GLN A 357 -14.92 -25.52 4.58
C GLN A 357 -13.78 -24.50 4.53
N THR A 358 -14.07 -23.23 4.25
CA THR A 358 -13.05 -22.20 4.00
C THR A 358 -13.20 -20.96 4.87
N GLY A 359 -14.34 -20.78 5.55
CA GLY A 359 -14.69 -19.54 6.24
C GLY A 359 -14.98 -18.35 5.31
N GLN A 360 -14.96 -18.56 3.99
CA GLN A 360 -15.10 -17.50 2.98
C GLN A 360 -16.54 -17.40 2.46
N HIS A 361 -16.91 -16.22 2.00
CA HIS A 361 -18.12 -15.96 1.22
C HIS A 361 -17.89 -16.19 -0.27
N SER A 362 -18.89 -15.88 -1.10
CA SER A 362 -18.67 -15.79 -2.55
C SER A 362 -17.64 -14.71 -2.88
N SER A 363 -16.82 -14.99 -3.90
CA SER A 363 -15.79 -14.07 -4.37
C SER A 363 -16.34 -12.97 -5.26
N ARG A 364 -15.59 -11.86 -5.40
CA ARG A 364 -15.88 -10.72 -6.28
C ARG A 364 -17.14 -9.93 -5.93
N CYS A 365 -17.54 -9.99 -4.67
CA CYS A 365 -18.54 -9.10 -4.08
C CYS A 365 -18.10 -8.74 -2.66
N ILE A 366 -18.66 -7.66 -2.13
CA ILE A 366 -18.31 -7.10 -0.83
C ILE A 366 -19.33 -7.53 0.22
N THR A 367 -18.83 -8.08 1.32
CA THR A 367 -19.62 -8.37 2.53
C THR A 367 -19.34 -7.34 3.63
N ARG A 368 -20.11 -7.41 4.72
CA ARG A 368 -19.92 -6.56 5.91
C ARG A 368 -18.49 -6.66 6.46
N ALA A 369 -17.91 -7.86 6.51
CA ALA A 369 -16.55 -8.10 6.98
C ALA A 369 -15.45 -7.57 6.03
N GLY A 370 -15.82 -7.17 4.81
CA GLY A 370 -14.91 -6.55 3.85
C GLY A 370 -14.73 -5.04 4.03
N MET A 371 -15.54 -4.38 4.86
CA MET A 371 -15.54 -2.92 5.03
C MET A 371 -15.20 -2.53 6.48
N LEU A 372 -14.19 -1.70 6.66
CA LEU A 372 -13.67 -1.32 7.98
C LEU A 372 -14.73 -0.68 8.87
N ARG A 373 -15.59 0.21 8.36
CA ARG A 373 -16.67 0.80 9.19
C ARG A 373 -17.57 -0.27 9.80
N ASN A 374 -17.89 -1.33 9.06
CA ASN A 374 -18.68 -2.46 9.54
C ASN A 374 -17.88 -3.33 10.52
N VAL A 375 -16.58 -3.50 10.31
CA VAL A 375 -15.68 -4.22 11.24
C VAL A 375 -15.56 -3.48 12.58
N LEU A 376 -15.44 -2.16 12.58
CA LEU A 376 -15.43 -1.34 13.80
C LEU A 376 -16.77 -1.47 14.55
N LYS A 377 -17.90 -1.46 13.83
CA LYS A 377 -19.25 -1.70 14.39
C LYS A 377 -19.36 -3.10 15.02
N LYS A 378 -18.86 -4.14 14.32
CA LYS A 378 -18.76 -5.50 14.85
C LYS A 378 -17.96 -5.55 16.15
N GLY A 379 -16.85 -4.82 16.22
CA GLY A 379 -16.03 -4.71 17.44
C GLY A 379 -16.80 -4.21 18.66
N LEU A 380 -17.62 -3.17 18.49
CA LEU A 380 -18.50 -2.69 19.56
C LEU A 380 -19.53 -3.76 19.96
N GLN A 381 -20.21 -4.36 18.98
CA GLN A 381 -21.26 -5.35 19.20
C GLN A 381 -20.75 -6.62 19.88
N ASP A 382 -19.54 -7.07 19.53
CA ASP A 382 -18.96 -8.31 20.04
C ASP A 382 -18.23 -8.14 21.38
N THR A 383 -18.07 -6.90 21.87
CA THR A 383 -17.36 -6.64 23.14
C THR A 383 -17.96 -7.40 24.32
N PRO A 384 -19.30 -7.45 24.54
CA PRO A 384 -19.88 -8.24 25.62
C PRO A 384 -19.65 -9.75 25.49
N LYS A 385 -19.50 -10.26 24.26
CA LYS A 385 -19.25 -11.69 23.98
C LYS A 385 -17.83 -12.10 24.38
N TRP A 386 -16.83 -11.25 24.09
CA TRP A 386 -15.42 -11.60 24.29
C TRP A 386 -14.78 -10.97 25.53
N GLY A 387 -15.43 -9.99 26.15
CA GLY A 387 -14.90 -9.20 27.26
C GLY A 387 -13.94 -8.08 26.83
N PHE A 388 -13.62 -7.98 25.55
CA PHE A 388 -12.83 -6.90 24.94
C PHE A 388 -13.23 -6.71 23.46
N ASN A 389 -12.86 -5.57 22.89
CA ASN A 389 -13.04 -5.29 21.46
C ASN A 389 -11.76 -5.64 20.69
N PRO A 390 -11.74 -6.71 19.87
CA PRO A 390 -10.56 -7.10 19.09
C PRO A 390 -10.31 -6.20 17.87
N TYR A 391 -11.30 -5.38 17.49
CA TYR A 391 -11.28 -4.56 16.28
C TYR A 391 -11.17 -3.07 16.60
N LYS A 392 -10.45 -2.72 17.67
CA LYS A 392 -10.04 -1.32 17.95
C LYS A 392 -8.90 -0.88 17.04
N LEU A 393 -9.15 -0.92 15.73
CA LEU A 393 -8.19 -0.65 14.68
C LEU A 393 -8.04 0.87 14.45
N GLY A 394 -6.81 1.32 14.19
CA GLY A 394 -6.55 2.64 13.62
C GLY A 394 -6.54 2.60 12.08
N MET A 395 -6.44 3.77 11.46
CA MET A 395 -6.43 3.91 10.00
C MET A 395 -5.00 4.02 9.46
N ALA A 396 -4.73 3.30 8.37
CA ALA A 396 -3.52 3.41 7.57
C ALA A 396 -3.89 3.49 6.08
N GLY A 397 -3.00 4.04 5.27
CA GLY A 397 -3.06 4.04 3.82
C GLY A 397 -1.73 3.57 3.23
N GLY A 398 -1.76 3.05 2.01
CA GLY A 398 -0.55 2.59 1.34
C GLY A 398 -0.73 2.58 -0.17
N THR A 399 0.37 2.55 -0.91
CA THR A 399 0.27 2.46 -2.37
C THR A 399 -0.10 1.05 -2.81
N ASN A 400 0.47 0.05 -2.14
CA ASN A 400 0.62 -1.32 -2.66
C ASN A 400 1.28 -1.28 -4.07
N GLY A 401 2.22 -0.36 -4.27
CA GLY A 401 2.92 -0.18 -5.54
C GLY A 401 3.98 -1.25 -5.77
N HIS A 402 3.92 -1.96 -6.89
CA HIS A 402 4.89 -2.99 -7.29
C HIS A 402 6.04 -2.47 -8.14
N ASN A 403 6.10 -1.17 -8.40
CA ASN A 403 7.15 -0.51 -9.19
C ASN A 403 8.42 -0.13 -8.39
N GLY A 404 8.43 -0.35 -7.07
CA GLY A 404 9.45 0.20 -6.18
C GLY A 404 9.29 1.71 -5.98
N THR A 405 8.05 2.21 -6.00
CA THR A 405 7.71 3.64 -5.96
C THR A 405 6.81 4.00 -4.77
N PRO A 406 7.29 3.84 -3.52
CA PRO A 406 6.50 4.20 -2.34
C PRO A 406 6.05 5.66 -2.40
N GLY A 407 4.77 5.88 -2.12
CA GLY A 407 4.12 7.19 -2.15
C GLY A 407 3.82 7.80 -3.52
N ASP A 408 3.90 7.03 -4.61
CA ASP A 408 3.52 7.48 -5.97
C ASP A 408 2.00 7.53 -6.17
N THR A 409 1.36 8.50 -5.51
CA THR A 409 -0.10 8.57 -5.35
C THR A 409 -0.79 9.67 -6.17
N GLN A 410 -0.04 10.42 -6.99
CA GLN A 410 -0.58 11.61 -7.67
C GLN A 410 -1.32 11.24 -8.97
N GLU A 411 -2.62 11.50 -9.02
CA GLU A 411 -3.50 11.18 -10.16
C GLU A 411 -2.96 11.70 -11.51
N GLY A 412 -2.40 12.91 -11.55
CA GLY A 412 -1.97 13.57 -12.79
C GLY A 412 -0.65 13.07 -13.38
N ASN A 413 0.20 12.41 -12.58
CA ASN A 413 1.52 11.93 -13.02
C ASN A 413 1.73 10.43 -12.80
N TRP A 414 0.72 9.71 -12.34
CA TRP A 414 0.82 8.28 -12.06
C TRP A 414 1.24 7.49 -13.31
N ARG A 415 2.14 6.52 -13.12
CA ARG A 415 2.72 5.70 -14.19
C ARG A 415 2.41 4.21 -14.04
N GLY A 416 1.30 3.90 -13.37
CA GLY A 416 0.90 2.54 -13.04
C GLY A 416 1.56 2.03 -11.76
N HIS A 417 1.12 0.86 -11.31
CA HIS A 417 1.60 0.19 -10.12
C HIS A 417 2.33 -1.13 -10.41
N GLY A 418 2.16 -1.74 -11.59
CA GLY A 418 2.48 -3.16 -11.86
C GLY A 418 3.52 -3.41 -12.96
N GLY A 419 4.39 -2.46 -13.28
CA GLY A 419 5.43 -2.60 -14.30
C GLY A 419 4.84 -2.75 -15.71
N THR A 420 5.30 -3.75 -16.47
CA THR A 420 4.87 -3.95 -17.86
C THR A 420 3.37 -4.27 -18.05
N SER A 421 2.61 -4.54 -16.98
CA SER A 421 1.17 -4.75 -17.09
C SER A 421 0.37 -3.46 -17.31
N ASP A 422 0.90 -2.31 -16.90
CA ASP A 422 0.20 -1.03 -16.84
C ASP A 422 1.11 0.20 -17.05
N ALA A 423 2.28 -0.02 -17.67
CA ALA A 423 3.28 1.02 -17.90
C ALA A 423 2.77 2.16 -18.81
N THR A 424 1.93 1.85 -19.81
CA THR A 424 1.43 2.85 -20.75
C THR A 424 0.01 3.31 -20.42
N PRO A 425 -0.38 4.56 -20.77
CA PRO A 425 -1.77 5.01 -20.66
C PRO A 425 -2.76 4.07 -21.38
N ALA A 426 -2.38 3.51 -22.53
CA ALA A 426 -3.24 2.61 -23.29
C ALA A 426 -3.50 1.28 -22.56
N GLN A 427 -2.51 0.80 -21.80
CA GLN A 427 -2.66 -0.38 -20.94
C GLN A 427 -3.55 -0.08 -19.74
N ARG A 428 -3.32 1.04 -19.04
CA ARG A 428 -4.15 1.48 -17.89
C ARG A 428 -5.61 1.69 -18.28
N LEU A 429 -5.88 2.22 -19.47
CA LEU A 429 -7.25 2.38 -19.99
C LEU A 429 -7.86 1.10 -20.57
N GLY A 430 -7.08 0.00 -20.66
CA GLY A 430 -7.56 -1.27 -21.22
C GLY A 430 -7.78 -1.26 -22.74
N LEU A 431 -7.14 -0.34 -23.45
CA LEU A 431 -7.19 -0.24 -24.91
C LEU A 431 -6.29 -1.28 -25.58
N GLU A 432 -5.19 -1.65 -24.91
CA GLU A 432 -4.33 -2.75 -25.33
C GLU A 432 -4.82 -4.09 -24.79
N ARG A 433 -5.00 -5.08 -25.68
CA ARG A 433 -5.30 -6.45 -25.27
C ARG A 433 -4.02 -7.13 -24.78
N SER A 434 -3.82 -7.20 -23.47
CA SER A 434 -2.80 -8.06 -22.89
C SER A 434 -3.43 -9.14 -21.99
N LEU A 435 -2.86 -10.35 -22.03
CA LEU A 435 -3.28 -11.43 -21.13
C LEU A 435 -3.00 -11.06 -19.67
N ALA A 436 -1.93 -10.27 -19.45
CA ALA A 436 -1.51 -9.72 -18.15
C ALA A 436 -2.54 -8.73 -17.57
N ALA A 437 -3.08 -7.81 -18.39
CA ALA A 437 -4.04 -6.80 -17.95
C ALA A 437 -5.42 -7.37 -17.57
N ARG A 438 -5.69 -8.65 -17.86
CA ARG A 438 -6.92 -9.35 -17.46
C ARG A 438 -6.75 -10.26 -16.24
N PHE A 439 -5.56 -10.30 -15.62
CA PHE A 439 -5.35 -11.09 -14.41
C PHE A 439 -6.28 -10.60 -13.30
N GLY A 440 -6.93 -11.56 -12.62
CA GLY A 440 -7.87 -11.27 -11.52
C GLY A 440 -9.29 -10.88 -11.93
N GLY A 441 -9.57 -10.64 -13.22
CA GLY A 441 -10.91 -10.30 -13.70
C GLY A 441 -11.40 -8.91 -13.29
N ILE A 442 -10.47 -8.01 -12.94
CA ILE A 442 -10.70 -6.59 -12.67
C ILE A 442 -10.44 -5.82 -13.97
N ALA A 443 -11.20 -4.75 -14.20
CA ALA A 443 -10.95 -3.88 -15.35
C ALA A 443 -9.61 -3.15 -15.20
N PRO A 444 -8.77 -3.03 -16.25
CA PRO A 444 -7.45 -2.39 -16.15
C PRO A 444 -7.46 -0.97 -15.58
N ALA A 445 -8.54 -0.23 -15.79
CA ALA A 445 -8.69 1.16 -15.35
C ALA A 445 -9.26 1.30 -13.92
N ALA A 446 -9.66 0.19 -13.28
CA ALA A 446 -10.24 0.21 -11.94
C ALA A 446 -9.24 0.51 -10.81
N PRO A 447 -7.97 0.05 -10.85
CA PRO A 447 -6.97 0.46 -9.88
C PRO A 447 -6.78 1.99 -9.85
N ASN A 448 -6.25 2.49 -8.74
CA ASN A 448 -5.90 3.89 -8.53
C ASN A 448 -4.45 4.01 -8.00
N PRO A 449 -3.91 5.24 -7.85
CA PRO A 449 -2.54 5.43 -7.38
C PRO A 449 -2.25 4.94 -5.95
N GLY A 450 -3.28 4.78 -5.13
CA GLY A 450 -3.18 4.35 -3.73
C GLY A 450 -3.03 5.50 -2.74
N GLY A 451 -2.87 5.17 -1.46
CA GLY A 451 -2.93 6.11 -0.35
C GLY A 451 -1.61 6.31 0.39
N LEU A 452 -1.65 7.17 1.40
CA LEU A 452 -0.55 7.41 2.34
C LEU A 452 -1.00 7.18 3.79
N THR A 453 -0.06 6.77 4.65
CA THR A 453 -0.24 6.78 6.10
C THR A 453 0.31 8.07 6.67
N GLY A 454 -0.49 8.77 7.46
CA GLY A 454 -0.08 9.88 8.29
C GLY A 454 0.02 9.49 9.76
N VAL A 455 1.01 10.00 10.47
CA VAL A 455 1.15 9.81 11.93
C VAL A 455 1.41 11.14 12.63
N TRP A 456 0.93 11.27 13.87
CA TRP A 456 1.37 12.34 14.77
C TRP A 456 2.43 11.81 15.72
N ALA A 457 3.68 12.21 15.52
CA ALA A 457 4.82 11.80 16.33
C ALA A 457 5.61 13.01 16.82
N GLU A 458 6.29 12.88 17.96
CA GLU A 458 7.09 13.97 18.52
C GLU A 458 8.29 14.32 17.61
N GLU A 459 8.78 13.35 16.84
CA GLU A 459 9.91 13.50 15.95
C GLU A 459 9.96 12.37 14.90
N ASN A 460 10.74 12.55 13.84
CA ASN A 460 10.88 11.57 12.77
C ASN A 460 11.95 10.52 13.10
N THR A 461 11.63 9.59 14.00
CA THR A 461 12.48 8.42 14.31
C THR A 461 11.70 7.11 14.26
N ARG A 462 12.42 5.98 14.13
CA ARG A 462 11.78 4.65 14.14
C ARG A 462 10.90 4.46 15.36
N GLU A 463 11.43 4.80 16.53
CA GLU A 463 10.74 4.72 17.81
C GLU A 463 9.49 5.59 17.83
N ALA A 464 9.63 6.90 17.57
CA ALA A 464 8.53 7.83 17.71
C ALA A 464 7.41 7.60 16.68
N ILE A 465 7.76 7.26 15.44
CA ILE A 465 6.82 6.94 14.36
C ILE A 465 6.14 5.60 14.64
N TRP A 466 6.88 4.54 14.99
CA TRP A 466 6.27 3.24 15.29
C TRP A 466 5.40 3.30 16.54
N ASP A 467 5.80 4.03 17.58
CA ASP A 467 4.99 4.22 18.78
C ASP A 467 3.71 5.01 18.43
N ALA A 468 3.72 5.87 17.39
CA ALA A 468 2.54 6.57 16.87
C ALA A 468 1.57 5.61 16.18
N LEU A 469 2.11 4.72 15.33
CA LEU A 469 1.35 3.61 14.74
C LEU A 469 0.73 2.76 15.85
N ARG A 470 1.53 2.38 16.86
CA ARG A 470 1.09 1.52 17.98
C ARG A 470 -0.03 2.12 18.81
N ARG A 471 0.04 3.42 19.12
CA ARG A 471 -1.02 4.13 19.85
C ARG A 471 -2.19 4.57 18.97
N LYS A 472 -2.15 4.27 17.65
CA LYS A 472 -3.18 4.60 16.66
C LYS A 472 -3.44 6.09 16.50
N GLU A 473 -2.46 6.94 16.79
CA GLU A 473 -2.58 8.37 16.50
C GLU A 473 -2.18 8.64 15.05
N THR A 474 -2.93 8.00 14.16
CA THR A 474 -2.67 7.88 12.75
C THR A 474 -3.88 8.31 11.95
N PHE A 475 -3.64 8.61 10.68
CA PHE A 475 -4.66 8.86 9.70
C PHE A 475 -4.22 8.28 8.36
N ALA A 476 -5.14 8.11 7.44
CA ALA A 476 -4.89 7.67 6.08
C ALA A 476 -5.37 8.73 5.09
N THR A 477 -4.77 8.79 3.91
CA THR A 477 -5.27 9.62 2.81
C THR A 477 -5.43 8.79 1.55
N SER A 478 -6.28 9.23 0.63
CA SER A 478 -6.45 8.57 -0.68
C SER A 478 -5.35 8.93 -1.69
N GLY A 479 -4.31 9.64 -1.24
CA GLY A 479 -3.11 9.91 -2.02
C GLY A 479 -2.50 11.27 -1.71
N THR A 480 -3.34 12.25 -1.38
CA THR A 480 -2.93 13.63 -1.09
C THR A 480 -2.44 13.79 0.35
N ARG A 481 -1.62 14.80 0.64
CA ARG A 481 -1.06 15.06 1.98
C ARG A 481 -1.95 15.94 2.86
N VAL A 482 -3.26 15.66 2.88
CA VAL A 482 -4.18 16.30 3.84
C VAL A 482 -3.77 15.94 5.25
N ARG A 483 -3.49 16.95 6.10
CA ARG A 483 -3.25 16.74 7.53
C ARG A 483 -4.57 16.86 8.25
N LEU A 484 -4.95 15.85 9.02
CA LEU A 484 -6.12 15.91 9.90
C LEU A 484 -5.75 15.60 11.34
N ARG A 485 -6.55 16.13 12.26
CA ARG A 485 -6.37 15.94 13.69
C ARG A 485 -7.70 15.99 14.42
N MET A 486 -7.84 15.13 15.43
CA MET A 486 -9.04 15.04 16.27
C MET A 486 -8.65 14.83 17.73
N PHE A 487 -9.35 15.53 18.62
CA PHE A 487 -9.35 15.28 20.05
C PHE A 487 -10.78 15.20 20.56
N ALA A 488 -11.03 14.42 21.61
CA ALA A 488 -12.30 14.37 22.31
C ALA A 488 -12.12 14.60 23.81
N GLY A 489 -13.02 15.36 24.42
CA GLY A 489 -13.03 15.62 25.85
C GLY A 489 -14.39 16.15 26.32
N PHE A 490 -14.66 16.06 27.62
CA PHE A 490 -15.92 16.58 28.19
C PHE A 490 -15.84 18.04 28.63
N ASP A 491 -14.62 18.58 28.76
CA ASP A 491 -14.35 19.94 29.27
C ASP A 491 -13.57 20.79 28.26
N PHE A 492 -14.05 20.82 27.02
CA PHE A 492 -13.54 21.73 25.99
C PHE A 492 -14.38 23.02 25.92
N PRO A 493 -13.74 24.20 25.82
CA PRO A 493 -14.41 25.44 25.43
C PRO A 493 -15.13 25.28 24.09
N GLY A 494 -16.30 25.91 23.92
CA GLY A 494 -17.10 25.79 22.69
C GLY A 494 -16.43 26.38 21.44
N ASP A 495 -15.43 27.23 21.62
CA ASP A 495 -14.64 27.90 20.60
C ASP A 495 -13.17 27.43 20.57
N LEU A 496 -12.87 26.27 21.19
CA LEU A 496 -11.50 25.75 21.33
C LEU A 496 -10.71 25.76 20.02
N HIS A 497 -11.35 25.47 18.89
CA HIS A 497 -10.74 25.47 17.55
C HIS A 497 -10.18 26.83 17.09
N THR A 498 -10.55 27.92 17.74
CA THR A 498 -10.05 29.28 17.44
C THR A 498 -8.89 29.71 18.33
N LEU A 499 -8.62 28.96 19.40
CA LEU A 499 -7.60 29.31 20.40
C LEU A 499 -6.19 28.92 19.90
N PRO A 500 -5.16 29.77 20.10
CA PRO A 500 -3.77 29.43 19.75
C PRO A 500 -3.27 28.14 20.43
N GLU A 501 -3.72 27.89 21.65
CA GLU A 501 -3.38 26.72 22.47
C GLU A 501 -4.28 25.49 22.24
N ALA A 502 -5.11 25.49 21.18
CA ALA A 502 -6.11 24.44 20.93
C ALA A 502 -5.56 23.01 21.04
N VAL A 503 -4.42 22.76 20.39
CA VAL A 503 -3.75 21.45 20.40
C VAL A 503 -3.21 21.09 21.79
N GLN A 504 -2.61 22.06 22.50
CA GLN A 504 -2.09 21.84 23.84
C GLN A 504 -3.22 21.47 24.81
N LEU A 505 -4.35 22.18 24.74
CA LEU A 505 -5.54 21.86 25.50
C LEU A 505 -6.15 20.52 25.10
N GLY A 506 -6.14 20.18 23.80
CA GLY A 506 -6.57 18.89 23.29
C GLY A 506 -5.84 17.71 23.93
N TYR A 507 -4.51 17.80 24.07
CA TYR A 507 -3.72 16.79 24.80
C TYR A 507 -3.90 16.83 26.31
N ALA A 508 -4.02 18.03 26.89
CA ALA A 508 -4.07 18.18 28.35
C ALA A 508 -5.44 17.78 28.94
N ARG A 509 -6.54 17.95 28.19
CA ARG A 509 -7.92 17.80 28.70
C ARG A 509 -8.75 16.76 27.94
N GLY A 510 -8.17 16.09 26.95
CA GLY A 510 -8.89 15.11 26.13
C GLY A 510 -8.01 13.94 25.72
N VAL A 511 -8.51 13.17 24.77
CA VAL A 511 -7.80 12.07 24.12
C VAL A 511 -7.68 12.34 22.62
N PRO A 512 -6.51 12.07 22.01
CA PRO A 512 -6.36 12.17 20.56
C PRO A 512 -7.07 11.01 19.84
N MET A 513 -7.22 11.13 18.52
CA MET A 513 -7.60 9.99 17.66
C MET A 513 -6.78 8.73 17.94
N GLY A 514 -7.45 7.57 17.91
CA GLY A 514 -6.90 6.28 18.34
C GLY A 514 -7.09 5.98 19.83
N GLY A 515 -7.47 6.98 20.63
CA GLY A 515 -7.67 6.86 22.08
C GLY A 515 -9.06 6.40 22.53
N ASP A 516 -9.16 6.15 23.83
CA ASP A 516 -10.39 5.78 24.54
C ASP A 516 -10.86 6.95 25.40
N LEU A 517 -12.05 7.47 25.14
CA LEU A 517 -12.69 8.47 25.96
C LEU A 517 -13.17 7.85 27.29
N ALA A 518 -12.96 8.57 28.39
CA ALA A 518 -13.45 8.18 29.70
C ALA A 518 -14.99 8.09 29.75
N ALA A 519 -15.53 7.43 30.78
CA ALA A 519 -16.97 7.41 31.01
C ALA A 519 -17.50 8.83 31.25
N ALA A 520 -18.66 9.15 30.67
CA ALA A 520 -19.30 10.45 30.86
C ALA A 520 -19.83 10.57 32.29
N GLY A 521 -19.60 11.72 32.93
CA GLY A 521 -20.30 12.11 34.14
C GLY A 521 -21.77 12.46 33.86
N PRO A 522 -22.61 12.62 34.90
CA PRO A 522 -24.03 12.93 34.73
C PRO A 522 -24.25 14.18 33.86
N GLY A 523 -24.98 14.04 32.76
CA GLY A 523 -25.32 15.13 31.83
C GLY A 523 -24.16 15.64 30.95
N GLN A 524 -22.98 15.01 31.00
CA GLN A 524 -21.87 15.39 30.13
C GLN A 524 -22.06 14.85 28.71
N VAL A 525 -21.69 15.68 27.73
CA VAL A 525 -21.68 15.34 26.30
C VAL A 525 -20.26 15.58 25.78
N PRO A 526 -19.67 14.64 25.02
CA PRO A 526 -18.33 14.82 24.48
C PRO A 526 -18.29 15.97 23.49
N SER A 527 -17.23 16.77 23.58
CA SER A 527 -16.86 17.80 22.62
C SER A 527 -15.63 17.34 21.86
N PHE A 528 -15.58 17.66 20.57
CA PHE A 528 -14.55 17.22 19.65
C PHE A 528 -13.88 18.43 19.02
N LEU A 529 -12.56 18.58 19.22
CA LEU A 529 -11.74 19.50 18.45
C LEU A 529 -11.32 18.77 17.17
N VAL A 530 -11.74 19.31 16.02
CA VAL A 530 -11.40 18.75 14.70
C VAL A 530 -10.67 19.80 13.89
N MET A 531 -9.61 19.40 13.19
CA MET A 531 -8.79 20.29 12.37
C MET A 531 -8.33 19.57 11.11
N ALA A 532 -8.31 20.28 9.99
CA ALA A 532 -7.76 19.80 8.74
C ALA A 532 -7.01 20.91 8.00
N GLN A 533 -5.92 20.54 7.32
CA GLN A 533 -5.14 21.39 6.43
C GLN A 533 -4.96 20.66 5.09
N ARG A 534 -5.17 21.38 3.98
CA ARG A 534 -5.04 20.84 2.62
C ARG A 534 -3.62 20.35 2.32
N ASP A 535 -3.51 19.50 1.31
CA ASP A 535 -2.25 19.37 0.57
C ASP A 535 -2.06 20.60 -0.32
N GLU A 536 -0.86 21.20 -0.28
CA GLU A 536 -0.54 22.37 -1.11
C GLU A 536 -0.52 22.03 -2.60
N GLN A 537 -0.27 20.76 -2.95
CA GLN A 537 -0.23 20.24 -4.30
C GLN A 537 -1.59 19.68 -4.79
N SER A 538 -2.63 19.70 -3.94
CA SER A 538 -3.97 19.19 -4.27
C SER A 538 -5.03 20.29 -4.26
N ALA A 539 -6.27 19.90 -4.58
CA ALA A 539 -7.45 20.74 -4.47
C ALA A 539 -7.70 21.23 -3.03
N PRO A 540 -8.33 22.41 -2.86
CA PRO A 540 -8.71 22.90 -1.53
C PRO A 540 -9.70 21.97 -0.81
N LEU A 541 -9.76 22.07 0.53
CA LEU A 541 -10.71 21.32 1.34
C LEU A 541 -12.14 21.77 1.05
N GLN A 542 -13.07 20.81 0.94
CA GLN A 542 -14.50 21.09 0.87
C GLN A 542 -15.15 21.05 2.26
N ARG A 543 -14.91 19.98 3.03
CA ARG A 543 -15.55 19.78 4.35
C ARG A 543 -14.81 18.80 5.25
N ILE A 544 -15.05 18.92 6.56
CA ILE A 544 -14.74 17.93 7.59
C ILE A 544 -16.05 17.27 8.04
N GLN A 545 -16.02 15.94 8.14
CA GLN A 545 -17.11 15.12 8.64
C GLN A 545 -16.67 14.35 9.88
N VAL A 546 -17.56 14.22 10.86
CA VAL A 546 -17.45 13.23 11.94
C VAL A 546 -18.37 12.07 11.59
N VAL A 547 -17.79 10.88 11.45
CA VAL A 547 -18.55 9.64 11.28
C VAL A 547 -18.66 8.97 12.64
N LYS A 548 -19.90 8.84 13.12
CA LYS A 548 -20.25 8.20 14.40
C LYS A 548 -20.92 6.86 14.11
N ALA A 549 -20.56 5.83 14.88
CA ALA A 549 -21.38 4.62 14.98
C ALA A 549 -21.49 4.16 16.42
N TRP A 550 -22.63 3.54 16.77
CA TRP A 550 -22.93 3.12 18.13
C TRP A 550 -23.84 1.90 18.17
N VAL A 551 -23.84 1.23 19.32
CA VAL A 551 -24.70 0.08 19.59
C VAL A 551 -26.06 0.55 20.09
N THR A 552 -27.11 -0.14 19.64
CA THR A 552 -28.50 0.00 20.08
C THR A 552 -29.10 -1.38 20.37
N SER A 553 -30.30 -1.42 20.94
CA SER A 553 -31.03 -2.69 21.15
C SER A 553 -31.30 -3.47 19.86
N GLY A 554 -31.36 -2.79 18.70
CA GLY A 554 -31.62 -3.39 17.39
C GLY A 554 -30.36 -3.73 16.57
N GLY A 555 -29.16 -3.65 17.15
CA GLY A 555 -27.88 -3.78 16.44
C GLY A 555 -27.13 -2.46 16.41
N THR A 556 -26.34 -2.19 15.37
CA THR A 556 -25.52 -0.97 15.27
C THR A 556 -26.15 0.08 14.38
N LYS A 557 -25.99 1.36 14.74
CA LYS A 557 -26.36 2.52 13.90
C LYS A 557 -25.12 3.30 13.50
N GLU A 558 -25.23 4.09 12.44
CA GLU A 558 -24.23 5.08 12.03
C GLU A 558 -24.90 6.39 11.62
N GLN A 559 -24.17 7.49 11.77
CA GLN A 559 -24.54 8.82 11.32
C GLN A 559 -23.29 9.60 10.91
N VAL A 560 -23.39 10.35 9.82
CA VAL A 560 -22.35 11.27 9.36
C VAL A 560 -22.81 12.69 9.66
N TYR A 561 -21.94 13.48 10.27
CA TYR A 561 -22.15 14.89 10.54
C TYR A 561 -21.10 15.71 9.80
N ASP A 562 -21.52 16.60 8.92
CA ASP A 562 -20.66 17.68 8.43
C ASP A 562 -20.49 18.68 9.58
N VAL A 563 -19.26 18.98 9.96
CA VAL A 563 -18.95 19.79 11.14
C VAL A 563 -18.18 21.07 10.82
N ALA A 564 -17.52 21.12 9.66
CA ALA A 564 -16.93 22.34 9.11
C ALA A 564 -16.98 22.26 7.58
N CYS A 565 -17.44 23.33 6.93
CA CYS A 565 -17.57 23.37 5.47
C CYS A 565 -16.98 24.66 4.94
N ALA A 566 -16.38 24.57 3.75
CA ALA A 566 -15.79 25.71 3.08
C ALA A 566 -16.85 26.71 2.58
N ASP A 567 -16.36 27.85 2.10
CA ASP A 567 -17.18 28.85 1.38
C ASP A 567 -18.33 29.44 2.23
N GLY A 568 -18.15 29.47 3.57
CA GLY A 568 -19.13 29.99 4.53
C GLY A 568 -20.39 29.13 4.67
N ILE A 569 -20.39 27.92 4.11
CA ILE A 569 -21.53 27.00 4.17
C ILE A 569 -21.65 26.46 5.59
N GLN A 570 -22.87 26.47 6.12
CA GLN A 570 -23.20 25.82 7.38
C GLN A 570 -23.89 24.48 7.12
N PRO A 571 -23.63 23.45 7.95
CA PRO A 571 -24.38 22.21 7.90
C PRO A 571 -25.87 22.47 8.16
N ASP A 572 -26.73 21.78 7.42
CA ASP A 572 -28.16 21.80 7.70
C ASP A 572 -28.47 21.04 9.00
N MET A 573 -29.32 21.61 9.85
CA MET A 573 -29.58 21.08 11.20
C MET A 573 -30.37 19.78 11.20
N ALA A 574 -31.14 19.49 10.15
CA ALA A 574 -31.98 18.30 10.07
C ALA A 574 -31.26 17.11 9.43
N THR A 575 -30.44 17.39 8.41
CA THR A 575 -29.70 16.37 7.66
C THR A 575 -28.26 16.21 8.12
N HIS A 576 -27.72 17.18 8.86
CA HIS A 576 -26.31 17.30 9.24
C HIS A 576 -25.35 17.38 8.05
N GLN A 577 -25.85 17.76 6.87
CA GLN A 577 -25.06 17.83 5.65
C GLN A 577 -24.90 19.27 5.16
N CYS A 578 -23.73 19.57 4.62
CA CYS A 578 -23.49 20.78 3.86
C CYS A 578 -23.96 20.58 2.42
N ARG A 579 -24.57 21.62 1.87
CA ARG A 579 -24.80 21.69 0.42
C ARG A 579 -23.47 21.67 -0.34
N ASP A 580 -23.54 21.30 -1.61
CA ASP A 580 -22.40 21.42 -2.53
C ASP A 580 -21.91 22.87 -2.59
N ASN A 581 -20.59 23.07 -2.59
CA ASN A 581 -19.97 24.40 -2.70
C ASN A 581 -19.84 24.90 -4.16
N GLY A 582 -20.18 24.06 -5.12
CA GLY A 582 -20.16 24.35 -6.55
C GLY A 582 -18.77 24.25 -7.17
N ALA A 583 -17.82 23.56 -6.53
CA ALA A 583 -16.51 23.30 -7.12
C ALA A 583 -16.64 22.39 -8.35
N GLN A 584 -15.96 22.75 -9.44
CA GLN A 584 -16.03 22.03 -10.72
C GLN A 584 -14.65 21.64 -11.21
N VAL A 585 -14.62 20.59 -12.04
CA VAL A 585 -13.44 20.17 -12.81
C VAL A 585 -13.72 20.40 -14.29
N ASN A 586 -12.83 21.11 -14.97
CA ASN A 586 -12.86 21.20 -16.42
C ASN A 586 -12.28 19.90 -17.00
N LEU A 587 -13.16 19.05 -17.53
CA LEU A 587 -12.78 17.75 -18.12
C LEU A 587 -11.98 17.87 -19.42
N GLY A 588 -11.76 19.06 -19.97
CA GLY A 588 -10.94 19.27 -21.18
C GLY A 588 -9.45 19.47 -20.88
N ASN A 589 -9.11 19.96 -19.67
CA ASN A 589 -7.73 20.31 -19.30
C ASN A 589 -7.40 20.00 -17.82
N CYS A 590 -8.33 19.39 -17.09
CA CYS A 590 -8.23 19.05 -15.67
C CYS A 590 -7.99 20.22 -14.70
N SER A 591 -8.26 21.47 -15.11
CA SER A 591 -8.24 22.61 -14.19
C SER A 591 -9.46 22.57 -13.26
N ILE A 592 -9.26 22.90 -11.98
CA ILE A 592 -10.32 23.00 -10.97
C ILE A 592 -10.76 24.45 -10.72
N SER A 593 -11.92 24.66 -10.09
CA SER A 593 -12.38 25.99 -9.64
C SER A 593 -11.31 26.70 -8.80
N PRO A 594 -10.89 27.94 -9.14
CA PRO A 594 -9.84 28.66 -8.44
C PRO A 594 -10.31 29.34 -7.14
N ASP A 595 -11.63 29.51 -6.97
CA ASP A 595 -12.27 30.35 -5.96
C ASP A 595 -13.11 29.57 -4.94
N LYS A 596 -12.97 28.24 -4.91
CA LYS A 596 -13.76 27.34 -4.05
C LYS A 596 -12.91 26.54 -3.09
N GLY A 597 -13.48 26.28 -1.91
CA GLY A 597 -12.86 25.47 -0.87
C GLY A 597 -11.98 26.28 0.10
N ALA A 598 -11.30 25.58 1.00
CA ALA A 598 -10.52 26.18 2.08
C ALA A 598 -9.11 25.59 2.18
N THR A 599 -8.17 26.39 2.65
CA THR A 599 -6.81 25.92 2.99
C THR A 599 -6.78 25.14 4.31
N THR A 600 -7.59 25.60 5.27
CA THR A 600 -7.77 24.99 6.59
C THR A 600 -9.24 24.99 6.97
N LEU A 601 -9.68 23.95 7.65
CA LEU A 601 -11.00 23.87 8.30
C LEU A 601 -10.81 23.41 9.74
N ALA A 602 -11.61 23.93 10.65
CA ALA A 602 -11.61 23.49 12.05
C ALA A 602 -12.96 23.75 12.69
N ALA A 603 -13.31 22.95 13.70
CA ALA A 603 -14.50 23.16 14.51
C ALA A 603 -14.30 22.59 15.92
N THR A 604 -15.10 23.09 16.86
CA THR A 604 -15.38 22.39 18.11
C THR A 604 -16.82 21.93 18.07
N TRP A 605 -17.01 20.62 17.91
CA TRP A 605 -18.31 20.00 17.68
C TRP A 605 -18.76 19.19 18.89
N ARG A 606 -20.05 19.23 19.22
CA ARG A 606 -20.65 18.39 20.26
C ARG A 606 -21.59 17.39 19.62
N ASP A 607 -21.56 16.15 20.12
CA ASP A 607 -22.45 15.09 19.65
C ASP A 607 -23.90 15.36 20.08
N PRO A 608 -24.81 15.71 19.16
CA PRO A 608 -26.20 16.05 19.51
C PRO A 608 -27.02 14.81 19.90
N ASP A 609 -26.58 13.62 19.51
CA ASP A 609 -27.28 12.35 19.71
C ASP A 609 -26.50 11.45 20.69
N PHE A 610 -25.73 12.05 21.59
CA PHE A 610 -24.90 11.30 22.55
C PHE A 610 -25.79 10.55 23.55
N ASP A 611 -25.56 9.24 23.64
CA ASP A 611 -26.11 8.39 24.68
C ASP A 611 -24.95 7.90 25.57
N PRO A 612 -24.89 8.29 26.85
CA PRO A 612 -23.80 7.90 27.74
C PRO A 612 -23.75 6.39 28.01
N HIS A 613 -24.82 5.64 27.74
CA HIS A 613 -24.88 4.21 27.94
C HIS A 613 -24.61 3.40 26.67
N ALA A 614 -24.54 4.05 25.50
CA ALA A 614 -24.25 3.37 24.24
C ALA A 614 -22.74 3.37 23.95
N ALA A 615 -22.18 2.18 23.74
CA ALA A 615 -20.82 2.06 23.21
C ALA A 615 -20.77 2.65 21.80
N ALA A 616 -19.77 3.48 21.52
CA ALA A 616 -19.66 4.23 20.27
C ALA A 616 -18.20 4.40 19.82
N PHE A 617 -18.02 4.73 18.54
CA PHE A 617 -16.78 5.28 18.02
C PHE A 617 -17.04 6.49 17.12
N TYR A 618 -16.03 7.34 16.99
CA TYR A 618 -16.04 8.54 16.17
C TYR A 618 -14.74 8.61 15.37
N TYR A 619 -14.80 8.82 14.06
CA TYR A 619 -13.61 9.13 13.26
C TYR A 619 -13.87 10.30 12.31
N LEU A 620 -12.80 10.97 11.90
CA LEU A 620 -12.90 12.06 10.91
C LEU A 620 -12.82 11.53 9.49
N ARG A 621 -13.63 12.10 8.61
CA ARG A 621 -13.42 12.06 7.16
C ARG A 621 -13.31 13.50 6.64
N VAL A 622 -12.24 13.80 5.93
CA VAL A 622 -12.03 15.11 5.28
C VAL A 622 -12.18 14.90 3.78
N LEU A 623 -12.93 15.78 3.11
CA LEU A 623 -13.12 15.74 1.65
C LEU A 623 -12.49 16.99 1.03
N GLU A 624 -11.68 16.80 -0.01
CA GLU A 624 -11.20 17.87 -0.88
C GLU A 624 -12.26 18.22 -1.95
N ASN A 625 -12.07 19.30 -2.68
CA ASN A 625 -12.82 19.55 -3.92
C ASN A 625 -12.40 18.51 -5.00
N PRO A 626 -13.27 18.20 -5.97
CA PRO A 626 -12.97 17.16 -6.96
C PRO A 626 -11.81 17.56 -7.90
N VAL A 627 -11.06 16.57 -8.37
CA VAL A 627 -10.00 16.67 -9.39
C VAL A 627 -10.25 15.64 -10.50
N CYS A 628 -9.50 15.71 -11.61
CA CYS A 628 -9.48 14.62 -12.58
C CYS A 628 -8.88 13.36 -11.95
N ARG A 629 -9.46 12.20 -12.27
CA ARG A 629 -8.89 10.88 -11.96
C ARG A 629 -7.78 10.56 -12.98
N HIS A 630 -6.81 9.70 -12.64
CA HIS A 630 -5.70 9.30 -13.54
C HIS A 630 -6.20 8.84 -14.91
N SER A 631 -7.33 8.14 -14.95
CA SER A 631 -7.93 7.65 -16.20
C SER A 631 -8.34 8.80 -17.13
N GLN A 632 -8.73 9.96 -16.59
CA GLN A 632 -9.00 11.15 -17.39
C GLN A 632 -7.69 11.78 -17.91
N HIS A 633 -6.63 11.80 -17.10
CA HIS A 633 -5.30 12.26 -17.52
C HIS A 633 -4.69 11.38 -18.63
N ASP A 634 -4.81 10.07 -18.49
CA ASP A 634 -4.39 9.11 -19.51
C ASP A 634 -5.20 9.26 -20.80
N ALA A 635 -6.51 9.48 -20.70
CA ALA A 635 -7.38 9.70 -21.85
C ALA A 635 -7.00 10.97 -22.61
N HIS A 636 -6.67 12.06 -21.90
CA HIS A 636 -6.10 13.27 -22.49
C HIS A 636 -4.78 13.03 -23.22
N THR A 637 -3.90 12.24 -22.61
CA THR A 637 -2.59 11.90 -23.19
C THR A 637 -2.74 11.18 -24.53
N LEU A 638 -3.78 10.34 -24.67
CA LEU A 638 -4.04 9.58 -25.90
C LEU A 638 -5.01 10.24 -26.87
N GLY A 639 -5.69 11.33 -26.49
CA GLY A 639 -6.74 11.96 -27.29
C GLY A 639 -7.98 11.07 -27.46
N VAL A 640 -8.35 10.31 -26.42
CA VAL A 640 -9.52 9.41 -26.38
C VAL A 640 -10.44 9.75 -25.21
N GLU A 641 -11.61 9.11 -25.15
CA GLU A 641 -12.46 9.16 -23.95
C GLU A 641 -12.07 8.03 -22.97
N PRO A 642 -12.15 8.26 -21.64
CA PRO A 642 -11.96 7.19 -20.67
C PRO A 642 -13.07 6.13 -20.78
N PRO A 643 -12.82 4.88 -20.34
CA PRO A 643 -13.85 3.85 -20.30
C PRO A 643 -15.12 4.30 -19.56
N ALA A 644 -16.30 4.00 -20.12
CA ALA A 644 -17.58 4.52 -19.64
C ALA A 644 -17.94 4.10 -18.20
N ASN A 645 -17.34 3.01 -17.71
CA ASN A 645 -17.55 2.47 -16.37
C ASN A 645 -16.56 3.01 -15.32
N VAL A 646 -15.77 4.03 -15.66
CA VAL A 646 -14.77 4.64 -14.77
C VAL A 646 -15.12 6.11 -14.56
N PRO A 647 -15.12 6.61 -13.31
CA PRO A 647 -15.33 8.03 -13.04
C PRO A 647 -14.28 8.91 -13.72
N LYS A 648 -14.72 10.03 -14.30
CA LYS A 648 -13.82 11.03 -14.90
C LYS A 648 -13.14 11.91 -13.85
N THR A 649 -13.74 12.01 -12.66
CA THR A 649 -13.24 12.80 -11.54
C THR A 649 -13.18 11.94 -10.28
N ILE A 650 -12.37 12.40 -9.33
CA ILE A 650 -12.23 11.80 -8.01
C ILE A 650 -12.30 12.91 -6.95
N GLN A 651 -12.88 12.59 -5.80
CA GLN A 651 -12.87 13.46 -4.63
C GLN A 651 -11.95 12.86 -3.56
N GLU A 652 -10.71 13.33 -3.59
CA GLU A 652 -9.65 12.96 -2.64
C GLU A 652 -10.09 13.26 -1.20
N ARG A 653 -9.61 12.42 -0.28
CA ARG A 653 -10.09 12.40 1.10
C ARG A 653 -9.07 11.81 2.07
N ALA A 654 -9.32 12.06 3.35
CA ALA A 654 -8.52 11.52 4.44
C ALA A 654 -9.40 10.99 5.57
N TRP A 655 -8.91 9.98 6.30
CA TRP A 655 -9.60 9.29 7.39
C TRP A 655 -8.74 9.28 8.66
N GLY A 656 -9.29 9.74 9.77
CA GLY A 656 -8.63 9.64 11.08
C GLY A 656 -8.87 8.31 11.75
N SER A 657 -7.97 7.90 12.65
CA SER A 657 -8.23 6.77 13.53
C SER A 657 -9.42 7.03 14.46
N PRO A 658 -10.22 6.02 14.82
CA PRO A 658 -11.38 6.23 15.68
C PRO A 658 -11.00 6.59 17.11
N ILE A 659 -11.76 7.49 17.72
CA ILE A 659 -11.87 7.65 19.18
C ILE A 659 -13.03 6.77 19.66
N TRP A 660 -12.79 6.03 20.74
CA TRP A 660 -13.73 5.05 21.27
C TRP A 660 -14.42 5.55 22.55
N TYR A 661 -15.69 5.20 22.74
CA TYR A 661 -16.43 5.41 23.98
C TYR A 661 -17.09 4.09 24.40
N SER A 662 -16.87 3.66 25.64
CA SER A 662 -17.28 2.31 26.05
C SER A 662 -18.77 2.15 26.37
N GLY A 663 -19.52 3.24 26.63
CA GLY A 663 -20.90 3.19 27.14
C GLY A 663 -20.97 2.48 28.49
N LYS A 664 -21.13 3.21 29.59
CA LYS A 664 -21.17 2.62 30.94
C LYS A 664 -22.35 3.12 31.74
#